data_AF-M8B7R8-F1
#
_entry.id   AF-M8B7R8-F1
#
_cell.length_a   1.000
_cell.length_b   1.000
_cell.length_c   1.000
_cell.angle_alpha   90.00
_cell.angle_beta   90.00
_cell.angle_gamma   90.00
#
_symmetry.space_group_name_H-M   'P 1'
#
loop_
_entity.id
_entity.type
_entity.pdbx_description
1 polymer ?
#
loop_
_entity_poly.entity_id
_entity_poly.type
_entity_poly.pdbx_seq_one_letter_code
_entity_poly.pdbx_strand_id
1 'polypeptide(L)'
;MESSTSRTSLNCISLVDPDIQRSVALLKQACLDSGFFYVLDHGISQEFMDEVFAESKKFFELPNSEKMKLLRNEKNRGYTPMLDEILDPENQVNGDYKEGYYIGVEVPADDPQSNRPFYGPNQWPSEEILPKWREVMEQYHREALRVAKSVARIIALALNLDEDFFDRPEMLGDSIATLRLLHYEGGQKTGQVSNPSKGVYGAGAHSDYGLITLLATDDVVGLQICKDRNAQPQVWEYVAPVKGGFIVNLGDMLERWSNSIFRSTLHRVVLDGQERYSIAFFVEPSHDCVVECLPTCKSETNPPNCGDVIIVPVEMNTGCLLSECVQVPKLIAHRGLVFLSFWDDNLGVYISIILYVFFPSFWDDNLGVYISIVPYHFCEDIVAMEGEKQPQPAVADSSATVSKVLDDDNLLVEILLRVSFPNTLIRAALVCRRWLCHVSDKAFLGRFRKLHPPRLLGFYIDTGMGPCFTPMLPQPPELAVVIDRACFCPDTWQCRRAHVLDCRNGRVLTMLQDGPRFELGVHTALCTLTERGMTTFPPFPRYNRPEGRFCIWPCLISKEQGDDLSYFYVLIESSEETSKVTVRVYMLQHGIWCTHHTLATDQPSLPLWDPKLVLVDSKIYITVAPRNIMVLDLSVSSCSTICLPQGVEYGDRDAMLSRADDASSVYLIQVKELQLHIWLHKGNNWLLVDTIFMSEMVANLRMQDYTVEDEHIDVLRILQVGDNAEFVFFQMGRCILYLDIKGKTLRKVYEMKDKDWYSVYYIFPFKMVWPPIFPALKPNLQGIPFASAEVTKISNVHRVC
;
A
#
# COMPACT_ATOMS: atom_id res chain seq x y z
N MET A 1 -35.48 -4.04 29.65
CA MET A 1 -34.48 -4.76 30.46
C MET A 1 -33.23 -3.93 30.44
N GLU A 2 -33.00 -3.12 31.47
CA GLU A 2 -31.75 -2.38 31.66
C GLU A 2 -30.64 -3.40 31.86
N SER A 3 -29.86 -3.69 30.81
CA SER A 3 -28.62 -4.44 30.99
C SER A 3 -27.70 -3.55 31.81
N SER A 4 -27.26 -4.01 32.97
CA SER A 4 -26.26 -3.36 33.80
C SER A 4 -25.02 -3.04 32.96
N THR A 5 -24.91 -1.81 32.46
CA THR A 5 -23.74 -1.36 31.71
C THR A 5 -22.57 -1.24 32.68
N SER A 6 -21.59 -2.12 32.54
CA SER A 6 -20.37 -2.11 33.36
C SER A 6 -19.64 -0.78 33.18
N ARG A 7 -19.46 -0.04 34.28
CA ARG A 7 -18.70 1.22 34.32
C ARG A 7 -17.35 0.94 34.96
N THR A 8 -16.26 1.41 34.34
CA THR A 8 -14.94 1.32 34.95
C THR A 8 -14.83 2.30 36.11
N SER A 9 -14.23 1.87 37.22
CA SER A 9 -13.69 2.76 38.25
C SER A 9 -12.23 3.06 37.91
N LEU A 10 -11.90 4.33 37.66
CA LEU A 10 -10.54 4.80 37.39
C LEU A 10 -10.01 5.60 38.59
N ASN A 11 -8.69 5.55 38.80
CA ASN A 11 -8.04 6.34 39.86
C ASN A 11 -8.04 7.83 39.50
N CYS A 12 -8.18 8.69 40.51
CA CYS A 12 -8.05 10.14 40.35
C CYS A 12 -6.70 10.61 40.88
N ILE A 13 -5.95 11.32 40.04
CA ILE A 13 -4.63 11.87 40.34
C ILE A 13 -4.75 13.39 40.41
N SER A 14 -4.54 13.97 41.59
CA SER A 14 -4.50 15.43 41.76
C SER A 14 -3.08 15.94 41.56
N LEU A 15 -2.90 16.97 40.71
CA LEU A 15 -1.59 17.58 40.47
C LEU A 15 -1.15 18.55 41.59
N VAL A 16 -2.01 18.80 42.58
CA VAL A 16 -1.70 19.65 43.76
C VAL A 16 -1.64 18.85 45.06
N ASP A 17 -1.66 17.51 45.00
CA ASP A 17 -1.54 16.67 46.19
C ASP A 17 -0.20 16.98 46.90
N PRO A 18 -0.22 17.39 48.19
CA PRO A 18 1.01 17.66 48.93
C PRO A 18 1.88 16.40 49.13
N ASP A 19 1.30 15.20 49.02
CA ASP A 19 2.02 13.94 49.06
C ASP A 19 2.18 13.34 47.66
N ILE A 20 3.27 13.71 46.99
CA ILE A 20 3.60 13.21 45.65
C ILE A 20 3.70 11.68 45.60
N GLN A 21 4.10 11.02 46.70
CA GLN A 21 4.25 9.56 46.74
C GLN A 21 2.90 8.85 46.66
N ARG A 22 1.85 9.46 47.25
CA ARG A 22 0.49 8.99 47.09
C ARG A 22 0.03 9.06 45.64
N SER A 23 0.27 10.19 44.96
CA SER A 23 -0.03 10.35 43.54
C SER A 23 0.72 9.35 42.66
N VAL A 24 2.01 9.14 42.94
CA VAL A 24 2.84 8.13 42.25
C VAL A 24 2.26 6.73 42.43
N ALA A 25 1.88 6.34 43.65
CA ALA A 25 1.31 5.01 43.92
C ALA A 25 -0.03 4.79 43.20
N LEU A 26 -0.94 5.78 43.23
CA LEU A 26 -2.23 5.71 42.56
C LEU A 26 -2.09 5.67 41.03
N LEU A 27 -1.19 6.48 40.48
CA LEU A 27 -0.91 6.50 39.05
C LEU A 27 -0.30 5.17 38.61
N LYS A 28 0.71 4.67 39.34
CA LYS A 28 1.33 3.38 39.06
C LYS A 28 0.30 2.26 39.02
N GLN A 29 -0.60 2.23 40.01
CA GLN A 29 -1.68 1.24 40.05
C GLN A 29 -2.58 1.35 38.81
N ALA A 30 -2.98 2.56 38.41
CA ALA A 30 -3.80 2.76 37.21
C ALA A 30 -3.09 2.31 35.92
N CYS A 31 -1.80 2.62 35.79
CA CYS A 31 -0.98 2.23 34.64
C CYS A 31 -0.81 0.71 34.52
N LEU A 32 -0.75 -0.01 35.65
CA LEU A 32 -0.68 -1.47 35.70
C LEU A 32 -2.03 -2.13 35.37
N ASP A 33 -3.14 -1.53 35.82
CA ASP A 33 -4.47 -2.13 35.74
C ASP A 33 -5.12 -1.91 34.37
N SER A 34 -5.27 -0.65 33.95
CA SER A 34 -6.04 -0.28 32.77
C SER A 34 -5.32 0.69 31.85
N GLY A 35 -4.22 1.31 32.26
CA GLY A 35 -3.61 2.39 31.47
C GLY A 35 -4.46 3.65 31.36
N PHE A 36 -5.56 3.75 32.13
CA PHE A 36 -6.48 4.89 32.15
C PHE A 36 -6.62 5.45 33.57
N PHE A 37 -6.64 6.77 33.71
CA PHE A 37 -6.89 7.45 34.98
C PHE A 37 -7.46 8.86 34.77
N TYR A 38 -7.96 9.48 35.83
CA TYR A 38 -8.36 10.88 35.82
C TYR A 38 -7.25 11.76 36.35
N VAL A 39 -7.05 12.93 35.72
CA VAL A 39 -6.19 14.00 36.25
C VAL A 39 -7.06 15.18 36.66
N LEU A 40 -6.95 15.57 37.93
CA LEU A 40 -7.70 16.66 38.56
C LEU A 40 -6.74 17.76 39.03
N ASP A 41 -7.32 18.92 39.35
CA ASP A 41 -6.59 20.06 39.92
C ASP A 41 -5.37 20.49 39.08
N HIS A 42 -5.48 20.37 37.76
CA HIS A 42 -4.38 20.60 36.82
C HIS A 42 -4.03 22.09 36.60
N GLY A 43 -4.82 22.99 37.19
CA GLY A 43 -4.58 24.44 37.18
C GLY A 43 -5.14 25.20 35.98
N ILE A 44 -5.84 24.52 35.06
CA ILE A 44 -6.61 25.19 34.00
C ILE A 44 -8.01 25.47 34.56
N SER A 45 -8.48 26.70 34.50
CA SER A 45 -9.77 27.07 35.08
C SER A 45 -10.94 26.47 34.28
N GLN A 46 -12.04 26.18 34.97
CA GLN A 46 -13.24 25.65 34.31
C GLN A 46 -13.80 26.65 33.29
N GLU A 47 -13.72 27.95 33.57
CA GLU A 47 -14.17 29.00 32.67
C GLU A 47 -13.40 28.97 31.34
N PHE A 48 -12.09 28.74 31.39
CA PHE A 48 -11.29 28.64 30.18
C PHE A 48 -11.57 27.34 29.42
N MET A 49 -11.73 26.21 30.12
CA MET A 49 -12.16 24.94 29.50
C MET A 49 -13.50 25.10 28.75
N ASP A 50 -14.47 25.76 29.38
CA ASP A 50 -15.78 26.04 28.78
C ASP A 50 -15.65 26.94 27.53
N GLU A 51 -14.74 27.92 27.56
CA GLU A 51 -14.40 28.76 26.39
C GLU A 51 -13.79 27.94 25.26
N VAL A 52 -12.87 27.01 25.55
CA VAL A 52 -12.28 26.13 24.52
C VAL A 52 -13.35 25.27 23.84
N PHE A 53 -14.25 24.66 24.62
CA PHE A 53 -15.36 23.89 24.05
C PHE A 53 -16.31 24.77 23.24
N ALA A 54 -16.61 25.98 23.70
CA ALA A 54 -17.47 26.92 22.98
C ALA A 54 -16.86 27.33 21.63
N GLU A 55 -15.57 27.65 21.58
CA GLU A 55 -14.87 27.98 20.33
C GLU A 55 -14.74 26.77 19.40
N SER A 56 -14.47 25.57 19.95
CA SER A 56 -14.50 24.32 19.19
C SER A 56 -15.88 24.09 18.53
N LYS A 57 -16.97 24.29 19.29
CA LYS A 57 -18.33 24.15 18.78
C LYS A 57 -18.64 25.14 17.65
N LYS A 58 -18.28 26.42 17.83
CA LYS A 58 -18.46 27.46 16.79
C LYS A 58 -17.81 27.07 15.47
N PHE A 59 -16.63 26.44 15.50
CA PHE A 59 -15.98 25.95 14.29
C PHE A 59 -16.80 24.84 13.61
N PHE A 60 -17.25 23.82 14.34
CA PHE A 60 -18.00 22.71 13.75
C PHE A 60 -19.40 23.11 13.26
N GLU A 61 -19.97 24.19 13.82
CA GLU A 61 -21.21 24.82 13.37
C GLU A 61 -21.07 25.64 12.06
N LEU A 62 -19.84 25.92 11.60
CA LEU A 62 -19.63 26.61 10.33
C LEU A 62 -20.21 25.81 9.15
N PRO A 63 -20.62 26.49 8.06
CA PRO A 63 -21.00 25.83 6.83
C PRO A 63 -19.88 24.89 6.35
N ASN A 64 -20.25 23.72 5.83
CA ASN A 64 -19.28 22.74 5.36
C ASN A 64 -18.29 23.34 4.33
N SER A 65 -18.76 24.26 3.47
CA SER A 65 -17.90 24.97 2.51
C SER A 65 -16.78 25.78 3.16
N GLU A 66 -16.97 26.30 4.37
CA GLU A 66 -15.91 27.01 5.11
C GLU A 66 -14.95 26.03 5.78
N LYS A 67 -15.48 24.96 6.40
CA LYS A 67 -14.65 23.90 7.01
C LYS A 67 -13.73 23.23 5.98
N MET A 68 -14.25 22.96 4.79
CA MET A 68 -13.51 22.32 3.67
C MET A 68 -12.41 23.20 3.06
N LYS A 69 -12.36 24.52 3.34
CA LYS A 69 -11.21 25.36 2.93
C LYS A 69 -9.95 25.05 3.74
N LEU A 70 -10.12 24.44 4.91
CA LEU A 70 -9.06 24.17 5.87
C LEU A 70 -8.74 22.66 5.91
N LEU A 71 -8.98 21.92 4.83
CA LEU A 71 -8.76 20.48 4.76
C LEU A 71 -7.36 20.07 5.24
N ARG A 72 -7.29 18.95 5.97
CA ARG A 72 -6.05 18.42 6.56
C ARG A 72 -4.96 18.30 5.50
N ASN A 73 -3.81 18.94 5.75
CA ASN A 73 -2.65 18.93 4.85
C ASN A 73 -1.71 17.74 5.13
N GLU A 74 -0.64 17.63 4.35
CA GLU A 74 0.38 16.58 4.45
C GLU A 74 1.17 16.56 5.78
N LYS A 75 1.03 17.62 6.60
CA LYS A 75 1.63 17.72 7.94
C LYS A 75 0.62 17.45 9.06
N ASN A 76 -0.54 16.90 8.71
CA ASN A 76 -1.65 16.64 9.62
C ASN A 76 -2.13 17.90 10.36
N ARG A 77 -2.26 19.03 9.66
CA ARG A 77 -2.89 20.26 10.19
C ARG A 77 -4.20 20.54 9.48
N GLY A 78 -5.24 20.93 10.21
CA GLY A 78 -6.53 21.33 9.64
C GLY A 78 -7.66 20.33 9.84
N TYR A 79 -8.74 20.54 9.10
CA TYR A 79 -10.04 19.90 9.20
C TYR A 79 -10.08 18.51 8.54
N THR A 80 -10.71 17.56 9.22
CA THR A 80 -10.98 16.19 8.77
C THR A 80 -12.50 16.00 8.66
N PRO A 81 -13.03 15.73 7.45
CA PRO A 81 -14.46 15.54 7.25
C PRO A 81 -15.03 14.32 7.98
N MET A 82 -16.35 14.30 8.13
CA MET A 82 -17.08 13.12 8.60
C MET A 82 -16.73 11.90 7.76
N LEU A 83 -16.52 10.73 8.40
CA LEU A 83 -16.20 9.45 7.76
C LEU A 83 -14.83 9.37 7.04
N ASP A 84 -14.00 10.42 7.09
CA ASP A 84 -12.70 10.45 6.41
C ASP A 84 -11.67 9.50 7.04
N GLU A 85 -11.80 9.24 8.34
CA GLU A 85 -10.92 8.34 9.07
C GLU A 85 -11.57 6.99 9.34
N ILE A 86 -10.76 5.94 9.30
CA ILE A 86 -11.19 4.58 9.62
C ILE A 86 -10.22 4.00 10.64
N LEU A 87 -10.53 4.14 11.93
CA LEU A 87 -9.66 3.65 13.00
C LEU A 87 -9.74 2.13 13.18
N ASP A 88 -10.81 1.47 12.75
CA ASP A 88 -10.99 0.02 12.86
C ASP A 88 -11.51 -0.52 11.52
N PRO A 89 -10.64 -0.67 10.50
CA PRO A 89 -11.08 -1.02 9.15
C PRO A 89 -11.69 -2.43 9.05
N GLU A 90 -11.43 -3.30 10.03
CA GLU A 90 -11.98 -4.65 10.07
C GLU A 90 -13.44 -4.66 10.52
N ASN A 91 -13.75 -3.86 11.54
CA ASN A 91 -15.10 -3.82 12.09
C ASN A 91 -15.90 -2.63 11.56
N GLN A 92 -15.29 -1.61 10.95
CA GLN A 92 -15.94 -0.37 10.53
C GLN A 92 -15.57 0.03 9.10
N VAL A 93 -16.43 -0.32 8.15
CA VAL A 93 -16.14 -0.16 6.71
C VAL A 93 -16.46 1.23 6.16
N ASN A 94 -17.43 1.94 6.75
CA ASN A 94 -17.90 3.23 6.22
C ASN A 94 -17.15 4.45 6.79
N GLY A 95 -16.13 4.22 7.61
CA GLY A 95 -15.42 5.26 8.36
C GLY A 95 -16.10 5.67 9.66
N ASP A 96 -15.33 6.40 10.48
CA ASP A 96 -15.68 6.88 11.80
C ASP A 96 -16.69 8.02 11.73
N TYR A 97 -17.77 7.90 12.49
CA TYR A 97 -18.84 8.91 12.57
C TYR A 97 -18.42 10.10 13.45
N LYS A 98 -17.30 10.73 13.07
CA LYS A 98 -16.71 11.91 13.69
C LYS A 98 -16.05 12.81 12.64
N GLU A 99 -16.15 14.10 12.84
CA GLU A 99 -15.34 15.09 12.15
C GLU A 99 -14.32 15.64 13.15
N GLY A 100 -13.23 16.22 12.66
CA GLY A 100 -12.18 16.72 13.56
C GLY A 100 -11.35 17.86 13.00
N TYR A 101 -10.54 18.45 13.87
CA TYR A 101 -9.58 19.49 13.51
C TYR A 101 -8.26 19.28 14.23
N TYR A 102 -7.17 19.28 13.48
CA TYR A 102 -5.82 19.07 14.00
C TYR A 102 -5.03 20.36 14.09
N ILE A 103 -4.45 20.61 15.26
CA ILE A 103 -3.56 21.73 15.57
C ILE A 103 -2.32 21.13 16.23
N GLY A 104 -1.15 21.26 15.62
CA GLY A 104 0.09 20.83 16.25
C GLY A 104 0.92 22.01 16.74
N VAL A 105 2.19 21.74 17.06
CA VAL A 105 3.15 22.80 17.38
C VAL A 105 3.26 23.77 16.19
N GLU A 106 3.08 25.07 16.47
CA GLU A 106 3.17 26.13 15.48
C GLU A 106 4.64 26.34 15.09
N VAL A 107 4.95 26.13 13.81
CA VAL A 107 6.29 26.35 13.27
C VAL A 107 6.20 27.22 12.01
N PRO A 108 6.85 28.39 11.97
CA PRO A 108 6.85 29.26 10.80
C PRO A 108 7.32 28.54 9.53
N ALA A 109 6.75 28.90 8.38
CA ALA A 109 7.06 28.26 7.10
C ALA A 109 8.52 28.47 6.64
N ASP A 110 9.18 29.52 7.12
CA ASP A 110 10.58 29.85 6.86
C ASP A 110 11.55 29.20 7.85
N ASP A 111 11.04 28.56 8.91
CA ASP A 111 11.88 27.82 9.86
C ASP A 111 12.40 26.52 9.22
N PRO A 112 13.71 26.20 9.32
CA PRO A 112 14.26 24.94 8.81
C PRO A 112 13.56 23.68 9.33
N GLN A 113 13.02 23.71 10.56
CA GLN A 113 12.25 22.62 11.15
C GLN A 113 10.97 22.33 10.37
N SER A 114 10.40 23.32 9.66
CA SER A 114 9.21 23.12 8.83
C SER A 114 9.44 22.13 7.67
N ASN A 115 10.67 21.74 7.36
CA ASN A 115 10.95 20.68 6.39
C ASN A 115 10.72 19.26 6.97
N ARG A 116 10.53 19.14 8.29
CA ARG A 116 10.31 17.86 8.97
C ARG A 116 8.80 17.51 8.94
N PRO A 117 8.44 16.21 8.88
CA PRO A 117 7.06 15.76 9.07
C PRO A 117 6.51 16.28 10.39
N PHE A 118 5.22 16.63 10.45
CA PHE A 118 4.54 17.17 11.64
C PHE A 118 5.02 18.54 12.14
N TYR A 119 5.99 19.21 11.49
CA TYR A 119 6.40 20.58 11.84
C TYR A 119 6.03 21.53 10.70
N GLY A 120 5.22 22.54 10.99
CA GLY A 120 4.83 23.56 10.02
C GLY A 120 3.74 24.48 10.56
N PRO A 121 3.32 25.46 9.75
CA PRO A 121 2.27 26.38 10.16
C PRO A 121 0.95 25.62 10.32
N ASN A 122 0.21 25.93 11.38
CA ASN A 122 -1.15 25.41 11.49
C ASN A 122 -2.06 26.09 10.45
N GLN A 123 -3.16 25.41 10.12
CA GLN A 123 -4.24 26.03 9.38
C GLN A 123 -5.14 26.73 10.39
N TRP A 124 -5.48 27.98 10.13
CA TRP A 124 -6.31 28.79 11.02
C TRP A 124 -7.52 29.31 10.24
N PRO A 125 -8.75 29.24 10.79
CA PRO A 125 -9.87 29.97 10.22
C PRO A 125 -9.58 31.47 10.21
N SER A 126 -10.16 32.20 9.25
CA SER A 126 -10.00 33.65 9.19
C SER A 126 -10.49 34.30 10.49
N GLU A 127 -9.74 35.26 11.01
CA GLU A 127 -10.12 36.06 12.18
C GLU A 127 -11.43 36.85 11.94
N GLU A 128 -11.82 37.07 10.68
CA GLU A 128 -13.12 37.65 10.34
C GLU A 128 -14.30 36.71 10.65
N ILE A 129 -14.08 35.38 10.57
CA ILE A 129 -15.10 34.36 10.81
C ILE A 129 -15.08 33.93 12.28
N LEU A 130 -13.89 33.68 12.83
CA LEU A 130 -13.69 33.22 14.20
C LEU A 130 -12.57 34.03 14.90
N PRO A 131 -12.87 35.25 15.38
CA PRO A 131 -11.85 36.19 15.89
C PRO A 131 -11.01 35.68 17.06
N LYS A 132 -11.60 34.87 17.94
CA LYS A 132 -10.94 34.39 19.18
C LYS A 132 -10.32 33.01 19.07
N TRP A 133 -10.64 32.28 18.01
CA TRP A 133 -10.44 30.84 17.98
C TRP A 133 -8.96 30.46 18.01
N ARG A 134 -8.14 31.14 17.22
CA ARG A 134 -6.69 30.93 17.20
C ARG A 134 -6.07 31.17 18.57
N GLU A 135 -6.34 32.33 19.18
CA GLU A 135 -5.79 32.72 20.48
C GLU A 135 -6.13 31.69 21.57
N VAL A 136 -7.40 31.28 21.64
CA VAL A 136 -7.89 30.29 22.61
C VAL A 136 -7.24 28.93 22.40
N MET A 137 -7.15 28.45 21.16
CA MET A 137 -6.56 27.14 20.86
C MET A 137 -5.04 27.11 21.08
N GLU A 138 -4.32 28.19 20.75
CA GLU A 138 -2.89 28.31 21.06
C GLU A 138 -2.64 28.37 22.56
N GLN A 139 -3.47 29.08 23.32
CA GLN A 139 -3.37 29.11 24.79
C GLN A 139 -3.67 27.72 25.39
N TYR A 140 -4.72 27.04 24.91
CA TYR A 140 -5.05 25.71 25.36
C TYR A 140 -3.94 24.69 25.06
N HIS A 141 -3.33 24.76 23.87
CA HIS A 141 -2.20 23.90 23.49
C HIS A 141 -1.05 24.03 24.50
N ARG A 142 -0.65 25.26 24.86
CA ARG A 142 0.40 25.51 25.86
C ARG A 142 0.04 24.98 27.24
N GLU A 143 -1.19 25.21 27.70
CA GLU A 143 -1.64 24.75 29.01
C GLU A 143 -1.76 23.23 29.08
N ALA A 144 -2.32 22.58 28.05
CA ALA A 144 -2.42 21.13 27.96
C ALA A 144 -1.02 20.48 27.94
N LEU A 145 -0.06 21.06 27.21
CA LEU A 145 1.33 20.59 27.23
C LEU A 145 1.97 20.71 28.61
N ARG A 146 1.72 21.81 29.34
CA ARG A 146 2.19 21.98 30.73
C ARG A 146 1.63 20.86 31.62
N VAL A 147 0.33 20.58 31.53
CA VAL A 147 -0.33 19.51 32.29
C VAL A 147 0.26 18.15 31.93
N ALA A 148 0.45 17.86 30.64
CA ALA A 148 1.03 16.60 30.19
C ALA A 148 2.46 16.39 30.72
N LYS A 149 3.30 17.43 30.72
CA LYS A 149 4.65 17.38 31.31
C LYS A 149 4.60 17.10 32.81
N SER A 150 3.68 17.72 33.55
CA SER A 150 3.48 17.39 34.98
C SER A 150 3.07 15.94 35.20
N VAL A 151 2.20 15.38 34.35
CA VAL A 151 1.81 13.96 34.42
C VAL A 151 3.00 13.05 34.08
N ALA A 152 3.78 13.39 33.07
CA ALA A 152 4.99 12.65 32.67
C ALA A 152 6.03 12.57 33.82
N ARG A 153 6.17 13.61 34.64
CA ARG A 153 7.04 13.57 35.84
C ARG A 153 6.58 12.55 36.88
N ILE A 154 5.27 12.45 37.13
CA ILE A 154 4.70 11.43 38.03
C ILE A 154 4.89 10.03 37.43
N ILE A 155 4.74 9.87 36.11
CA ILE A 155 5.03 8.62 35.39
C ILE A 155 6.51 8.22 35.55
N ALA A 156 7.44 9.16 35.43
CA ALA A 156 8.86 8.90 35.61
C ALA A 156 9.16 8.35 37.02
N LEU A 157 8.61 9.00 38.05
CA LEU A 157 8.71 8.52 39.43
C LEU A 157 8.07 7.13 39.62
N ALA A 158 6.92 6.85 39.00
CA ALA A 158 6.27 5.55 39.05
C ALA A 158 7.13 4.42 38.43
N LEU A 159 7.96 4.76 37.45
CA LEU A 159 8.95 3.89 36.80
C LEU A 159 10.30 3.85 37.52
N ASN A 160 10.41 4.47 38.72
CA ASN A 160 11.63 4.60 39.50
C ASN A 160 12.76 5.35 38.75
N LEU A 161 12.39 6.32 37.91
CA LEU A 161 13.32 7.22 37.22
C LEU A 161 13.40 8.57 37.95
N ASP A 162 14.36 9.39 37.56
CA ASP A 162 14.42 10.79 37.99
C ASP A 162 13.15 11.54 37.54
N GLU A 163 12.66 12.45 38.37
CA GLU A 163 11.40 13.18 38.12
C GLU A 163 11.39 13.88 36.76
N ASP A 164 12.52 14.48 36.37
CA ASP A 164 12.71 15.25 35.14
C ASP A 164 13.20 14.39 33.95
N PHE A 165 13.18 13.05 34.07
CA PHE A 165 13.73 12.15 33.05
C PHE A 165 13.17 12.42 31.65
N PHE A 166 11.86 12.63 31.53
CA PHE A 166 11.20 12.89 30.24
C PHE A 166 11.33 14.35 29.77
N ASP A 167 11.78 15.29 30.60
CA ASP A 167 11.91 16.71 30.24
C ASP A 167 13.10 17.00 29.32
N ARG A 168 13.92 15.98 29.03
CA ARG A 168 15.09 16.08 28.14
C ARG A 168 14.70 16.53 26.72
N PRO A 169 15.54 17.31 26.01
CA PRO A 169 15.27 17.79 24.66
C PRO A 169 14.83 16.70 23.68
N GLU A 170 15.51 15.55 23.72
CA GLU A 170 15.26 14.41 22.85
C GLU A 170 13.98 13.65 23.19
N MET A 171 13.33 13.96 24.31
CA MET A 171 12.07 13.37 24.76
C MET A 171 10.95 14.42 24.69
N LEU A 172 10.56 15.05 25.81
CA LEU A 172 9.48 16.03 25.84
C LEU A 172 9.95 17.48 25.79
N GLY A 173 11.25 17.75 25.72
CA GLY A 173 11.76 19.11 25.51
C GLY A 173 11.28 19.69 24.18
N ASP A 174 11.49 18.95 23.08
CA ASP A 174 11.00 19.26 21.73
C ASP A 174 9.88 18.29 21.28
N SER A 175 8.92 18.03 22.17
CA SER A 175 7.80 17.10 21.95
C SER A 175 7.00 17.41 20.68
N ILE A 176 6.54 16.37 20.00
CA ILE A 176 5.44 16.51 19.04
C ILE A 176 4.15 16.47 19.87
N ALA A 177 3.40 17.57 19.84
CA ALA A 177 2.18 17.72 20.62
C ALA A 177 1.04 18.17 19.71
N THR A 178 0.02 17.32 19.60
CA THR A 178 -1.08 17.50 18.66
C THR A 178 -2.41 17.61 19.41
N LEU A 179 -3.04 18.77 19.29
CA LEU A 179 -4.40 19.03 19.72
C LEU A 179 -5.37 18.60 18.62
N ARG A 180 -6.37 17.82 19.01
CA ARG A 180 -7.43 17.33 18.15
C ARG A 180 -8.79 17.65 18.72
N LEU A 181 -9.50 18.54 18.04
CA LEU A 181 -10.90 18.83 18.32
C LEU A 181 -11.75 17.80 17.59
N LEU A 182 -12.77 17.26 18.26
CA LEU A 182 -13.63 16.20 17.75
C LEU A 182 -15.09 16.54 17.97
N HIS A 183 -15.88 16.35 16.91
CA HIS A 183 -17.34 16.44 16.96
C HIS A 183 -17.94 15.15 16.41
N TYR A 184 -18.79 14.53 17.21
CA TYR A 184 -19.54 13.33 16.87
C TYR A 184 -21.00 13.73 16.66
N GLU A 185 -21.49 13.54 15.44
CA GLU A 185 -22.84 13.97 15.09
C GLU A 185 -23.90 13.13 15.83
N GLY A 186 -24.87 13.84 16.41
CA GLY A 186 -26.05 13.28 17.05
C GLY A 186 -27.14 14.35 17.19
N GLY A 187 -28.19 14.07 17.95
CA GLY A 187 -29.30 14.98 18.21
C GLY A 187 -30.27 15.11 17.04
N GLN A 188 -30.95 16.26 16.93
CA GLN A 188 -32.03 16.49 15.95
C GLN A 188 -31.60 16.46 14.48
N LYS A 189 -30.29 16.59 14.19
CA LYS A 189 -29.77 16.63 12.80
C LYS A 189 -29.67 15.23 12.18
N THR A 190 -29.11 14.26 12.89
CA THR A 190 -28.89 12.91 12.37
C THR A 190 -29.41 11.80 13.27
N GLY A 191 -29.52 12.04 14.58
CA GLY A 191 -29.91 11.02 15.56
C GLY A 191 -29.06 9.76 15.49
N GLN A 192 -27.80 9.87 15.04
CA GLN A 192 -26.96 8.72 14.73
C GLN A 192 -26.65 7.94 16.00
N VAL A 193 -27.10 6.69 16.04
CA VAL A 193 -26.81 5.76 17.13
C VAL A 193 -25.84 4.71 16.62
N SER A 194 -24.88 4.34 17.46
CA SER A 194 -23.92 3.28 17.15
C SER A 194 -24.61 1.92 17.06
N ASN A 195 -24.13 1.10 16.13
CA ASN A 195 -24.53 -0.28 15.98
C ASN A 195 -23.28 -1.16 15.82
N PRO A 196 -22.75 -1.70 16.94
CA PRO A 196 -21.57 -2.56 16.93
C PRO A 196 -21.67 -3.75 15.97
N SER A 197 -22.85 -4.36 15.83
CA SER A 197 -23.07 -5.51 14.92
C SER A 197 -23.01 -5.15 13.44
N LYS A 198 -23.08 -3.86 13.10
CA LYS A 198 -22.97 -3.34 11.74
C LYS A 198 -21.72 -2.48 11.55
N GLY A 199 -20.83 -2.43 12.53
CA GLY A 199 -19.61 -1.63 12.42
C GLY A 199 -19.80 -0.13 12.50
N VAL A 200 -20.85 0.34 13.16
CA VAL A 200 -21.15 1.77 13.27
C VAL A 200 -20.69 2.28 14.63
N TYR A 201 -19.53 2.94 14.66
CA TYR A 201 -19.00 3.60 15.86
C TYR A 201 -18.70 5.08 15.60
N GLY A 202 -18.73 5.88 16.67
CA GLY A 202 -18.20 7.25 16.60
C GLY A 202 -16.71 7.23 16.29
N ALA A 203 -15.98 6.35 16.96
CA ALA A 203 -14.59 5.99 16.66
C ALA A 203 -14.43 4.48 16.89
N GLY A 204 -13.86 3.77 15.91
CA GLY A 204 -13.52 2.35 15.99
C GLY A 204 -12.57 2.00 17.14
N ALA A 205 -12.38 0.70 17.41
CA ALA A 205 -11.47 0.23 18.45
C ALA A 205 -9.99 0.46 18.06
N HIS A 206 -9.24 1.16 18.91
CA HIS A 206 -7.82 1.47 18.68
C HIS A 206 -7.04 1.70 19.97
N SER A 207 -5.71 1.75 19.87
CA SER A 207 -4.78 2.30 20.88
C SER A 207 -4.14 3.58 20.34
N ASP A 208 -3.65 4.44 21.24
CA ASP A 208 -2.94 5.66 20.87
C ASP A 208 -1.43 5.40 20.80
N TYR A 209 -0.74 6.01 19.84
CA TYR A 209 0.67 5.72 19.59
C TYR A 209 1.65 6.35 20.60
N GLY A 210 1.37 7.57 21.06
CA GLY A 210 2.33 8.44 21.76
C GLY A 210 2.73 8.01 23.18
N LEU A 211 3.17 8.98 23.98
CA LEU A 211 3.45 8.76 25.40
C LEU A 211 2.15 8.69 26.21
N ILE A 212 1.34 9.76 26.11
CA ILE A 212 0.04 9.89 26.77
C ILE A 212 -0.90 10.74 25.93
N THR A 213 -2.20 10.55 26.16
CA THR A 213 -3.27 11.41 25.63
C THR A 213 -4.02 12.04 26.79
N LEU A 214 -4.19 13.36 26.76
CA LEU A 214 -5.12 14.07 27.65
C LEU A 214 -6.45 14.27 26.91
N LEU A 215 -7.54 13.72 27.44
CA LEU A 215 -8.87 13.83 26.85
C LEU A 215 -9.78 14.66 27.77
N ALA A 216 -10.18 15.83 27.28
CA ALA A 216 -11.32 16.55 27.80
C ALA A 216 -12.57 16.17 27.01
N THR A 217 -13.68 15.96 27.71
CA THR A 217 -14.97 15.60 27.12
C THR A 217 -16.05 16.48 27.70
N ASP A 218 -17.13 16.67 26.96
CA ASP A 218 -18.38 17.16 27.52
C ASP A 218 -19.04 16.13 28.45
N ASP A 219 -20.26 16.42 28.91
CA ASP A 219 -21.02 15.56 29.81
C ASP A 219 -21.66 14.33 29.10
N VAL A 220 -21.38 14.11 27.80
CA VAL A 220 -21.97 13.01 27.01
C VAL A 220 -21.10 11.76 27.06
N VAL A 221 -21.69 10.68 27.57
CA VAL A 221 -21.04 9.37 27.68
C VAL A 221 -20.87 8.75 26.29
N GLY A 222 -19.70 8.19 26.00
CA GLY A 222 -19.47 7.47 24.74
C GLY A 222 -18.20 6.65 24.71
N LEU A 223 -17.16 7.08 25.44
CA LEU A 223 -15.89 6.37 25.54
C LEU A 223 -16.04 5.01 26.24
N GLN A 224 -15.53 3.97 25.62
CA GLN A 224 -15.39 2.62 26.18
C GLN A 224 -13.95 2.16 26.09
N ILE A 225 -13.50 1.39 27.09
CA ILE A 225 -12.17 0.78 27.14
C ILE A 225 -12.26 -0.74 27.26
N CYS A 226 -11.24 -1.43 26.77
CA CYS A 226 -11.07 -2.88 26.85
C CYS A 226 -9.73 -3.20 27.50
N LYS A 227 -9.74 -3.48 28.82
CA LYS A 227 -8.52 -3.69 29.65
C LYS A 227 -7.70 -4.91 29.23
N ASP A 228 -8.35 -5.90 28.64
CA ASP A 228 -7.70 -7.09 28.09
C ASP A 228 -8.02 -7.20 26.59
N ARG A 229 -7.12 -6.66 25.77
CA ARG A 229 -7.24 -6.69 24.30
C ARG A 229 -7.31 -8.11 23.72
N ASN A 230 -6.79 -9.11 24.44
CA ASN A 230 -6.73 -10.50 23.99
C ASN A 230 -7.92 -11.34 24.47
N ALA A 231 -8.80 -10.80 25.32
CA ALA A 231 -9.97 -11.51 25.80
C ALA A 231 -10.93 -11.85 24.64
N GLN A 232 -11.48 -13.06 24.67
CA GLN A 232 -12.45 -13.54 23.68
C GLN A 232 -13.69 -14.09 24.41
N PRO A 233 -14.85 -13.38 24.38
CA PRO A 233 -15.06 -12.08 23.76
C PRO A 233 -14.40 -10.93 24.54
N GLN A 234 -14.03 -9.86 23.83
CA GLN A 234 -13.56 -8.62 24.44
C GLN A 234 -14.64 -8.01 25.34
N VAL A 235 -14.22 -7.50 26.51
CA VAL A 235 -15.12 -6.85 27.48
C VAL A 235 -14.91 -5.34 27.43
N TRP A 236 -15.95 -4.62 27.04
CA TRP A 236 -15.95 -3.16 26.90
C TRP A 236 -16.65 -2.50 28.09
N GLU A 237 -15.95 -1.60 28.77
CA GLU A 237 -16.44 -0.87 29.94
C GLU A 237 -16.53 0.64 29.65
N TYR A 238 -17.60 1.29 30.09
CA TYR A 238 -17.73 2.74 29.91
C TYR A 238 -16.81 3.53 30.85
N VAL A 239 -16.26 4.62 30.34
CA VAL A 239 -15.55 5.64 31.12
C VAL A 239 -16.48 6.83 31.30
N ALA A 240 -16.70 7.23 32.56
CA ALA A 240 -17.54 8.39 32.85
C ALA A 240 -16.81 9.70 32.50
N PRO A 241 -17.50 10.71 31.94
CA PRO A 241 -16.92 12.03 31.78
C PRO A 241 -16.62 12.63 33.16
N VAL A 242 -15.56 13.43 33.24
CA VAL A 242 -15.18 14.17 34.45
C VAL A 242 -15.14 15.66 34.15
N LYS A 243 -15.99 16.42 34.83
CA LYS A 243 -16.00 17.87 34.70
C LYS A 243 -14.79 18.46 35.44
N GLY A 244 -14.08 19.38 34.81
CA GLY A 244 -12.90 20.04 35.39
C GLY A 244 -11.68 19.14 35.54
N GLY A 245 -11.64 18.03 34.79
CA GLY A 245 -10.51 17.11 34.77
C GLY A 245 -10.27 16.52 33.40
N PHE A 246 -9.19 15.77 33.27
CA PHE A 246 -8.85 15.01 32.07
C PHE A 246 -9.03 13.52 32.31
N ILE A 247 -9.57 12.82 31.32
CA ILE A 247 -9.35 11.38 31.16
C ILE A 247 -7.97 11.25 30.52
N VAL A 248 -7.07 10.48 31.12
CA VAL A 248 -5.73 10.25 30.58
C VAL A 248 -5.56 8.78 30.26
N ASN A 249 -5.06 8.50 29.06
CA ASN A 249 -4.64 7.16 28.66
C ASN A 249 -3.18 7.14 28.25
N LEU A 250 -2.55 5.99 28.50
CA LEU A 250 -1.20 5.72 28.03
C LEU A 250 -1.23 5.36 26.55
N GLY A 251 -0.16 5.72 25.85
CA GLY A 251 0.06 5.30 24.48
C GLY A 251 1.10 4.18 24.37
N ASP A 252 1.22 3.66 23.16
CA ASP A 252 2.03 2.50 22.81
C ASP A 252 3.54 2.72 23.04
N MET A 253 4.05 3.95 22.84
CA MET A 253 5.45 4.27 23.15
C MET A 253 5.76 4.13 24.64
N LEU A 254 4.82 4.46 25.53
CA LEU A 254 5.03 4.27 26.97
C LEU A 254 4.92 2.80 27.39
N GLU A 255 4.01 2.04 26.77
CA GLU A 255 3.99 0.58 26.92
C GLU A 255 5.33 -0.03 26.50
N ARG A 256 5.92 0.43 25.39
CA ARG A 256 7.25 0.00 24.94
C ARG A 256 8.37 0.36 25.93
N TRP A 257 8.44 1.62 26.35
CA TRP A 257 9.43 2.10 27.32
C TRP A 257 9.38 1.33 28.63
N SER A 258 8.17 1.07 29.13
CA SER A 258 7.94 0.34 30.38
C SER A 258 8.10 -1.18 30.24
N ASN A 259 8.53 -1.71 29.10
CA ASN A 259 8.64 -3.14 28.84
C ASN A 259 7.31 -3.90 29.02
N SER A 260 6.21 -3.30 28.57
CA SER A 260 4.84 -3.80 28.73
C SER A 260 4.38 -3.94 30.19
N ILE A 261 5.08 -3.31 31.14
CA ILE A 261 4.63 -3.21 32.55
C ILE A 261 3.40 -2.30 32.61
N PHE A 262 3.47 -1.14 31.96
CA PHE A 262 2.32 -0.25 31.81
C PHE A 262 1.58 -0.60 30.53
N ARG A 263 0.24 -0.56 30.58
CA ARG A 263 -0.61 -1.03 29.49
C ARG A 263 -1.13 0.13 28.62
N SER A 264 -0.97 0.00 27.31
CA SER A 264 -1.72 0.78 26.33
C SER A 264 -3.01 0.03 26.01
N THR A 265 -4.15 0.68 26.23
CA THR A 265 -5.45 0.02 26.32
C THR A 265 -6.34 0.39 25.14
N LEU A 266 -6.95 -0.64 24.55
CA LEU A 266 -7.91 -0.47 23.47
C LEU A 266 -9.10 0.35 23.94
N HIS A 267 -9.50 1.32 23.13
CA HIS A 267 -10.63 2.18 23.40
C HIS A 267 -11.41 2.49 22.12
N ARG A 268 -12.69 2.83 22.28
CA ARG A 268 -13.61 3.17 21.19
C ARG A 268 -14.65 4.17 21.65
N VAL A 269 -15.36 4.79 20.71
CA VAL A 269 -16.48 5.71 21.03
C VAL A 269 -17.78 5.18 20.45
N VAL A 270 -18.77 4.99 21.33
CA VAL A 270 -20.14 4.58 20.99
C VAL A 270 -21.06 5.79 21.05
N LEU A 271 -21.85 5.99 20.00
CA LEU A 271 -22.85 7.06 19.89
C LEU A 271 -24.19 6.60 20.46
N ASP A 272 -24.78 7.41 21.34
CA ASP A 272 -26.10 7.17 21.94
C ASP A 272 -27.22 7.99 21.26
N GLY A 273 -26.88 8.70 20.17
CA GLY A 273 -27.78 9.61 19.48
C GLY A 273 -27.74 11.04 20.01
N GLN A 274 -26.92 11.37 21.00
CA GLN A 274 -26.64 12.76 21.41
C GLN A 274 -25.41 13.31 20.69
N GLU A 275 -25.40 14.63 20.49
CA GLU A 275 -24.22 15.34 19.98
C GLU A 275 -23.13 15.31 21.05
N ARG A 276 -21.90 14.95 20.65
CA ARG A 276 -20.77 14.85 21.59
C ARG A 276 -19.56 15.60 21.07
N TYR A 277 -18.92 16.37 21.95
CA TYR A 277 -17.67 17.08 21.71
C TYR A 277 -16.57 16.55 22.62
N SER A 278 -15.38 16.37 22.06
CA SER A 278 -14.20 16.07 22.86
C SER A 278 -12.96 16.73 22.29
N ILE A 279 -11.99 16.96 23.17
CA ILE A 279 -10.72 17.60 22.86
C ILE A 279 -9.63 16.64 23.34
N ALA A 280 -8.94 16.01 22.39
CA ALA A 280 -7.84 15.11 22.66
C ALA A 280 -6.51 15.84 22.44
N PHE A 281 -5.59 15.72 23.38
CA PHE A 281 -4.25 16.29 23.30
C PHE A 281 -3.22 15.16 23.37
N PHE A 282 -2.67 14.81 22.20
CA PHE A 282 -1.69 13.75 22.03
C PHE A 282 -0.30 14.31 22.29
N VAL A 283 0.46 13.62 23.15
CA VAL A 283 1.83 14.02 23.49
C VAL A 283 2.77 12.89 23.14
N GLU A 284 3.67 13.20 22.23
CA GLU A 284 4.66 12.29 21.70
C GLU A 284 6.07 12.87 21.95
N PRO A 285 7.10 12.01 22.06
CA PRO A 285 8.45 12.52 22.17
C PRO A 285 8.91 13.21 20.88
N SER A 286 10.06 13.89 20.96
CA SER A 286 10.71 14.54 19.82
C SER A 286 10.89 13.56 18.65
N HIS A 287 10.87 14.10 17.44
CA HIS A 287 11.04 13.35 16.20
C HIS A 287 12.27 12.44 16.19
N ASP A 288 13.35 12.84 16.85
CA ASP A 288 14.62 12.11 16.86
C ASP A 288 14.75 11.16 18.07
N CYS A 289 13.69 11.01 18.87
CA CYS A 289 13.66 10.15 20.05
C CYS A 289 13.71 8.66 19.69
N VAL A 290 14.56 7.92 20.40
CA VAL A 290 14.64 6.46 20.32
C VAL A 290 13.83 5.86 21.47
N VAL A 291 12.76 5.15 21.15
CA VAL A 291 11.90 4.49 22.16
C VAL A 291 12.36 3.05 22.35
N GLU A 292 13.12 2.82 23.42
CA GLU A 292 13.66 1.50 23.81
C GLU A 292 13.41 1.18 25.29
N CYS A 293 13.37 -0.10 25.64
CA CYS A 293 13.10 -0.54 27.01
C CYS A 293 13.99 0.17 28.05
N LEU A 294 13.33 0.85 29.00
CA LEU A 294 13.99 1.65 30.03
C LEU A 294 14.82 0.77 30.98
N PRO A 295 15.98 1.27 31.49
CA PRO A 295 16.84 0.50 32.38
C PRO A 295 16.15 -0.02 33.64
N THR A 296 15.19 0.73 34.18
CA THR A 296 14.44 0.37 35.39
C THR A 296 13.33 -0.66 35.14
N CYS A 297 13.03 -0.96 33.88
CA CYS A 297 11.94 -1.85 33.46
C CYS A 297 12.43 -3.20 32.94
N LYS A 298 13.74 -3.44 33.00
CA LYS A 298 14.37 -4.72 32.64
C LYS A 298 15.13 -5.32 33.81
N SER A 299 15.09 -6.64 33.91
CA SER A 299 15.88 -7.44 34.85
C SER A 299 16.22 -8.79 34.24
N GLU A 300 17.03 -9.60 34.91
CA GLU A 300 17.29 -10.99 34.47
C GLU A 300 15.99 -11.81 34.34
N THR A 301 15.01 -11.55 35.21
CA THR A 301 13.71 -12.24 35.20
C THR A 301 12.64 -11.56 34.35
N ASN A 302 12.91 -10.35 33.83
CA ASN A 302 12.05 -9.60 32.92
C ASN A 302 12.92 -8.93 31.83
N PRO A 303 13.47 -9.72 30.88
CA PRO A 303 14.30 -9.16 29.83
C PRO A 303 13.49 -8.21 28.93
N PRO A 304 14.14 -7.28 28.19
CA PRO A 304 13.46 -6.43 27.23
C PRO A 304 12.67 -7.25 26.21
N ASN A 305 11.37 -6.96 26.07
CA ASN A 305 10.55 -7.52 25.02
C ASN A 305 11.17 -7.17 23.65
N CYS A 306 11.43 -8.19 22.83
CA CYS A 306 12.10 -8.09 21.52
C CYS A 306 11.20 -7.49 20.43
N GLY A 307 10.54 -6.37 20.71
CA GLY A 307 9.92 -5.52 19.69
C GLY A 307 10.97 -4.63 18.99
N ASP A 308 10.66 -4.13 17.81
CA ASP A 308 11.52 -3.19 17.09
C ASP A 308 11.80 -1.91 17.92
N VAL A 309 12.89 -1.21 17.59
CA VAL A 309 13.18 0.13 18.09
C VAL A 309 12.26 1.10 17.36
N ILE A 310 11.39 1.81 18.08
CA ILE A 310 10.48 2.78 17.46
C ILE A 310 11.23 4.10 17.26
N ILE A 311 11.28 4.57 16.02
CA ILE A 311 11.71 5.92 15.64
C ILE A 311 10.46 6.70 15.20
N VAL A 312 10.09 7.73 15.96
CA VAL A 312 8.84 8.51 15.88
C VAL A 312 8.32 8.82 14.46
N PRO A 313 9.11 9.32 13.49
CA PRO A 313 8.64 9.64 12.14
C PRO A 313 8.08 8.48 11.31
N VAL A 314 8.38 7.22 11.66
CA VAL A 314 8.06 6.06 10.81
C VAL A 314 6.62 5.58 11.02
N GLU A 315 6.12 5.61 12.24
CA GLU A 315 4.81 5.05 12.57
C GLU A 315 3.68 6.07 12.37
N MET A 316 3.90 7.35 12.72
CA MET A 316 2.88 8.38 12.64
C MET A 316 2.36 8.66 11.21
N ASN A 317 3.18 8.39 10.18
CA ASN A 317 2.78 8.58 8.78
C ASN A 317 1.95 7.42 8.20
N THR A 318 1.81 6.31 8.94
CA THR A 318 1.21 5.07 8.42
C THR A 318 -0.15 4.71 9.01
N GLY A 319 -0.60 5.38 10.08
CA GLY A 319 -1.93 5.19 10.67
C GLY A 319 -2.30 3.72 11.01
N CYS A 320 -1.32 2.84 11.19
CA CYS A 320 -1.54 1.41 11.39
C CYS A 320 -1.65 1.07 12.89
N LEU A 321 -2.84 0.62 13.29
CA LEU A 321 -3.16 0.04 14.59
C LEU A 321 -2.10 -0.95 15.09
N LEU A 322 -1.70 -0.82 16.35
CA LEU A 322 -0.87 -1.80 17.06
C LEU A 322 -1.64 -3.04 17.54
N SER A 323 -2.93 -3.19 17.22
CA SER A 323 -3.73 -4.34 17.69
C SER A 323 -3.80 -5.54 16.76
N GLU A 324 -3.41 -5.44 15.49
CA GLU A 324 -3.20 -6.62 14.62
C GLU A 324 -2.02 -6.41 13.66
N CYS A 325 -0.81 -6.31 14.21
CA CYS A 325 0.39 -6.61 13.44
C CYS A 325 0.71 -8.09 13.59
N VAL A 326 0.05 -8.94 12.79
CA VAL A 326 0.69 -10.16 12.31
C VAL A 326 2.05 -9.74 11.75
N GLN A 327 3.12 -10.37 12.24
CA GLN A 327 4.51 -10.16 11.84
C GLN A 327 4.68 -9.63 10.40
N VAL A 328 4.82 -8.31 10.25
CA VAL A 328 5.28 -7.67 9.01
C VAL A 328 6.45 -6.77 9.38
N PRO A 329 7.69 -7.07 8.97
CA PRO A 329 8.81 -6.17 9.18
C PRO A 329 8.60 -4.94 8.28
N LYS A 330 8.28 -3.77 8.85
CA LYS A 330 8.23 -2.50 8.10
C LYS A 330 9.55 -1.74 8.27
N LEU A 331 10.26 -1.66 7.15
CA LEU A 331 11.45 -0.87 6.90
C LEU A 331 11.21 0.63 7.11
N ILE A 332 12.11 1.28 7.86
CA ILE A 332 12.26 2.74 7.94
C ILE A 332 12.77 3.26 6.59
N ALA A 333 11.94 4.01 5.87
CA ALA A 333 12.30 4.66 4.62
C ALA A 333 12.90 6.05 4.87
N HIS A 334 14.17 6.11 5.27
CA HIS A 334 15.01 7.27 4.96
C HIS A 334 16.30 6.79 4.27
N ARG A 335 16.39 7.10 2.97
CA ARG A 335 17.60 7.02 2.14
C ARG A 335 18.30 5.64 2.14
N GLY A 336 17.81 4.72 1.31
CA GLY A 336 18.67 3.68 0.71
C GLY A 336 19.15 2.54 1.63
N LEU A 337 18.36 2.15 2.64
CA LEU A 337 18.62 0.96 3.47
C LEU A 337 17.71 -0.22 3.07
N VAL A 338 18.30 -1.42 3.00
CA VAL A 338 17.56 -2.69 2.92
C VAL A 338 17.84 -3.48 4.20
N PHE A 339 16.79 -3.84 4.94
CA PHE A 339 16.86 -4.72 6.11
C PHE A 339 16.32 -6.10 5.71
N LEU A 340 17.05 -7.15 6.08
CA LEU A 340 16.60 -8.54 5.96
C LEU A 340 16.70 -9.18 7.34
N SER A 341 15.57 -9.58 7.93
CA SER A 341 15.50 -10.32 9.19
C SER A 341 14.74 -11.62 8.95
N PHE A 342 15.30 -12.77 9.33
CA PHE A 342 14.56 -14.04 9.32
C PHE A 342 14.97 -14.96 10.47
N TRP A 343 14.00 -15.78 10.87
CA TRP A 343 14.10 -16.83 11.88
C TRP A 343 14.48 -18.15 11.19
N ASP A 344 15.51 -18.84 11.69
CA ASP A 344 15.97 -20.12 11.17
C ASP A 344 15.64 -21.25 12.17
N ASP A 345 14.69 -22.12 11.80
CA ASP A 345 14.21 -23.23 12.64
C ASP A 345 15.26 -24.33 12.89
N ASN A 346 16.37 -24.36 12.15
CA ASN A 346 17.47 -25.30 12.38
C ASN A 346 18.59 -24.74 13.27
N LEU A 347 18.69 -23.41 13.40
CA LEU A 347 19.77 -22.73 14.13
C LEU A 347 19.31 -21.97 15.39
N GLY A 348 18.00 -21.74 15.56
CA GLY A 348 17.44 -21.14 16.78
C GLY A 348 17.85 -19.69 17.05
N VAL A 349 18.25 -18.94 16.02
CA VAL A 349 18.70 -17.54 16.14
C VAL A 349 18.08 -16.65 15.05
N TYR A 350 17.96 -15.36 15.36
CA TYR A 350 17.62 -14.30 14.40
C TYR A 350 18.86 -13.86 13.62
N ILE A 351 18.80 -13.86 12.29
CA ILE A 351 19.85 -13.33 11.42
C ILE A 351 19.35 -12.02 10.79
N SER A 352 20.04 -10.92 11.05
CA SER A 352 19.78 -9.61 10.43
C SER A 352 20.94 -9.20 9.51
N ILE A 353 20.62 -8.89 8.24
CA ILE A 353 21.56 -8.37 7.25
C ILE A 353 21.17 -6.93 6.92
N ILE A 354 22.10 -5.98 7.10
CA ILE A 354 21.94 -4.56 6.79
C ILE A 354 22.78 -4.22 5.56
N LEU A 355 22.15 -3.74 4.49
CA LEU A 355 22.82 -3.25 3.28
C LEU A 355 22.76 -1.71 3.24
N TYR A 356 23.92 -1.06 3.32
CA TYR A 356 24.06 0.40 3.14
C TYR A 356 24.33 0.74 1.67
N VAL A 357 23.51 1.60 1.05
CA VAL A 357 23.79 2.22 -0.25
C VAL A 357 23.73 3.74 -0.13
N PHE A 358 24.89 4.40 -0.14
CA PHE A 358 24.98 5.87 -0.20
C PHE A 358 24.86 6.39 -1.64
N PHE A 359 24.17 7.52 -1.81
CA PHE A 359 24.33 8.41 -2.97
C PHE A 359 25.15 9.62 -2.52
N PRO A 360 26.31 9.96 -3.13
CA PRO A 360 27.00 11.20 -2.83
C PRO A 360 26.33 12.37 -3.58
N SER A 361 26.06 13.44 -2.84
CA SER A 361 25.85 14.76 -3.41
C SER A 361 27.17 15.29 -3.99
N PHE A 362 27.13 15.66 -5.28
CA PHE A 362 28.04 16.53 -6.02
C PHE A 362 29.56 16.31 -5.86
N TRP A 363 30.15 15.72 -6.92
CA TRP A 363 31.59 15.57 -7.25
C TRP A 363 32.38 14.50 -6.48
N ASP A 364 32.24 13.22 -6.82
CA ASP A 364 33.35 12.29 -7.17
C ASP A 364 32.82 10.87 -7.46
N ASP A 365 33.41 10.16 -8.43
CA ASP A 365 33.02 8.83 -8.90
C ASP A 365 33.74 7.73 -8.10
N ASN A 366 33.13 7.19 -7.04
CA ASN A 366 33.43 5.84 -6.51
C ASN A 366 32.30 5.31 -5.61
N LEU A 367 31.72 4.16 -5.96
CA LEU A 367 30.71 3.43 -5.17
C LEU A 367 31.42 2.54 -4.12
N GLY A 368 31.12 2.72 -2.84
CA GLY A 368 31.54 1.82 -1.76
C GLY A 368 30.33 1.22 -1.04
N VAL A 369 30.35 -0.09 -0.80
CA VAL A 369 29.34 -0.83 -0.01
C VAL A 369 29.97 -1.24 1.32
N TYR A 370 29.30 -0.92 2.44
CA TYR A 370 29.69 -1.35 3.79
C TYR A 370 28.65 -2.34 4.32
N ILE A 371 29.12 -3.46 4.89
CA ILE A 371 28.30 -4.51 5.52
C ILE A 371 28.72 -4.61 6.99
N SER A 372 27.77 -4.51 7.93
CA SER A 372 28.01 -4.74 9.36
C SER A 372 26.96 -5.70 9.91
N ILE A 373 27.40 -6.69 10.69
CA ILE A 373 26.54 -7.70 11.33
C ILE A 373 26.93 -7.83 12.80
N VAL A 374 25.92 -7.79 13.67
CA VAL A 374 26.05 -7.88 15.13
C VAL A 374 25.44 -9.20 15.59
N PRO A 375 26.21 -10.15 16.15
CA PRO A 375 25.66 -11.38 16.71
C PRO A 375 25.19 -11.16 18.16
N TYR A 376 24.02 -11.68 18.52
CA TYR A 376 23.56 -11.87 19.89
C TYR A 376 23.60 -13.37 20.24
N HIS A 377 24.30 -13.75 21.31
CA HIS A 377 24.28 -15.10 21.88
C HIS A 377 23.55 -15.08 23.23
N PHE A 378 22.54 -15.95 23.40
CA PHE A 378 22.00 -16.36 24.71
C PHE A 378 22.79 -17.60 25.19
N CYS A 379 23.10 -17.67 26.48
CA CYS A 379 23.85 -18.76 27.10
C CYS A 379 23.07 -19.27 28.34
N GLU A 380 22.79 -20.57 28.39
CA GLU A 380 22.35 -21.37 29.55
C GLU A 380 23.06 -22.74 29.40
N ASP A 381 23.55 -23.50 30.39
CA ASP A 381 23.87 -23.29 31.81
C ASP A 381 24.64 -24.57 32.31
N ILE A 382 25.11 -24.56 33.57
CA ILE A 382 25.48 -25.71 34.47
C ILE A 382 26.97 -26.01 34.81
N VAL A 383 27.35 -25.55 36.02
CA VAL A 383 28.01 -26.20 37.20
C VAL A 383 29.32 -27.01 37.06
N ALA A 384 30.43 -26.52 37.67
CA ALA A 384 31.15 -27.13 38.82
C ALA A 384 32.62 -26.64 39.01
N MET A 385 32.92 -26.23 40.26
CA MET A 385 34.20 -26.28 41.00
C MET A 385 35.43 -25.42 40.63
N GLU A 386 35.79 -24.59 41.62
CA GLU A 386 37.11 -24.16 42.12
C GLU A 386 38.21 -23.66 41.16
N GLY A 387 38.68 -22.42 41.41
CA GLY A 387 40.09 -22.05 41.28
C GLY A 387 40.48 -21.06 40.18
N GLU A 388 40.73 -19.82 40.61
CA GLU A 388 41.70 -18.84 40.07
C GLU A 388 41.58 -18.23 38.64
N LYS A 389 41.52 -16.89 38.65
CA LYS A 389 42.01 -15.87 37.68
C LYS A 389 41.43 -15.81 36.24
N GLN A 390 40.78 -14.67 35.99
CA GLN A 390 40.30 -14.15 34.69
C GLN A 390 41.30 -14.21 33.52
N PRO A 391 40.79 -14.30 32.28
CA PRO A 391 41.09 -13.28 31.27
C PRO A 391 39.85 -12.82 30.43
N GLN A 392 39.94 -11.61 29.86
CA GLN A 392 38.93 -10.93 29.02
C GLN A 392 38.55 -11.70 27.71
N PRO A 393 37.32 -11.59 27.17
CA PRO A 393 36.96 -12.14 25.86
C PRO A 393 37.22 -11.19 24.68
N ALA A 394 37.57 -11.80 23.54
CA ALA A 394 37.99 -11.19 22.27
C ALA A 394 36.83 -10.85 21.32
N VAL A 395 36.96 -9.76 20.56
CA VAL A 395 35.96 -9.17 19.64
C VAL A 395 36.17 -9.62 18.16
N ALA A 396 36.67 -10.84 17.90
CA ALA A 396 37.20 -11.19 16.57
C ALA A 396 36.34 -12.13 15.67
N ASP A 397 35.24 -12.73 16.13
CA ASP A 397 34.61 -13.88 15.42
C ASP A 397 33.33 -13.61 14.59
N SER A 398 32.74 -12.41 14.66
CA SER A 398 31.46 -12.14 13.96
C SER A 398 31.60 -12.02 12.43
N SER A 399 32.68 -11.42 11.94
CA SER A 399 32.91 -11.17 10.50
C SER A 399 33.16 -12.45 9.68
N ALA A 400 33.82 -13.46 10.26
CA ALA A 400 34.12 -14.71 9.58
C ALA A 400 32.89 -15.60 9.38
N THR A 401 31.92 -15.52 10.30
CA THR A 401 30.67 -16.29 10.26
C THR A 401 29.71 -15.74 9.21
N VAL A 402 29.72 -14.42 9.02
CA VAL A 402 28.94 -13.69 8.01
C VAL A 402 29.34 -14.05 6.58
N SER A 403 30.64 -14.09 6.31
CA SER A 403 31.14 -14.47 4.98
C SER A 403 30.63 -15.86 4.61
N LYS A 404 30.67 -16.82 5.55
CA LYS A 404 30.21 -18.19 5.32
C LYS A 404 28.72 -18.30 4.96
N VAL A 405 27.86 -17.45 5.51
CA VAL A 405 26.41 -17.43 5.26
C VAL A 405 26.11 -16.86 3.87
N LEU A 406 26.79 -15.79 3.48
CA LEU A 406 26.68 -15.22 2.14
C LEU A 406 27.41 -16.04 1.07
N ASP A 407 28.31 -16.94 1.46
CA ASP A 407 28.99 -17.90 0.58
C ASP A 407 28.15 -19.16 0.28
N ASP A 408 27.02 -19.38 0.98
CA ASP A 408 26.05 -20.45 0.67
C ASP A 408 25.02 -19.99 -0.37
N ASP A 409 25.04 -20.62 -1.55
CA ASP A 409 24.14 -20.30 -2.66
C ASP A 409 22.66 -20.64 -2.39
N ASN A 410 22.37 -21.68 -1.59
CA ASN A 410 20.99 -22.05 -1.28
C ASN A 410 20.35 -21.00 -0.37
N LEU A 411 21.09 -20.56 0.64
CA LEU A 411 20.61 -19.57 1.58
C LEU A 411 20.46 -18.19 0.92
N LEU A 412 21.41 -17.82 0.06
CA LEU A 412 21.32 -16.61 -0.76
C LEU A 412 20.07 -16.60 -1.65
N VAL A 413 19.75 -17.73 -2.30
CA VAL A 413 18.51 -17.88 -3.10
C VAL A 413 17.27 -17.70 -2.23
N GLU A 414 17.22 -18.31 -1.05
CA GLU A 414 16.08 -18.19 -0.13
C GLU A 414 15.87 -16.76 0.37
N ILE A 415 16.95 -16.02 0.62
CA ILE A 415 16.91 -14.61 0.98
C ILE A 415 16.32 -13.78 -0.17
N LEU A 416 16.82 -13.97 -1.39
CA LEU A 416 16.37 -13.22 -2.56
C LEU A 416 14.90 -13.49 -2.91
N LEU A 417 14.36 -14.68 -2.61
CA LEU A 417 12.94 -15.01 -2.80
C LEU A 417 12.00 -14.24 -1.86
N ARG A 418 12.50 -13.77 -0.71
CA ARG A 418 11.70 -13.02 0.28
C ARG A 418 11.64 -11.53 -0.04
N VAL A 419 12.44 -11.06 -1.00
CA VAL A 419 12.33 -9.70 -1.53
C VAL A 419 11.00 -9.56 -2.26
N SER A 420 10.10 -8.72 -1.79
CA SER A 420 8.68 -8.72 -2.19
C SER A 420 8.37 -8.03 -3.53
N PHE A 421 9.32 -7.28 -4.11
CA PHE A 421 9.08 -6.50 -5.32
C PHE A 421 10.12 -6.79 -6.42
N PRO A 422 9.70 -7.05 -7.67
CA PRO A 422 10.53 -7.05 -8.87
C PRO A 422 11.56 -5.92 -8.98
N ASN A 423 11.19 -4.68 -8.65
CA ASN A 423 12.13 -3.55 -8.69
C ASN A 423 13.27 -3.70 -7.68
N THR A 424 12.98 -4.27 -6.50
CA THR A 424 13.99 -4.56 -5.48
C THR A 424 14.86 -5.74 -5.91
N LEU A 425 14.29 -6.73 -6.58
CA LEU A 425 15.04 -7.85 -7.16
C LEU A 425 16.02 -7.38 -8.24
N ILE A 426 15.61 -6.43 -9.11
CA ILE A 426 16.51 -5.80 -10.10
C ILE A 426 17.67 -5.07 -9.41
N ARG A 427 17.40 -4.36 -8.30
CA ARG A 427 18.45 -3.70 -7.51
C ARG A 427 19.39 -4.70 -6.85
N ALA A 428 18.88 -5.82 -6.35
CA ALA A 428 19.69 -6.91 -5.80
C ALA A 428 20.61 -7.52 -6.89
N ALA A 429 20.10 -7.67 -8.11
CA ALA A 429 20.88 -8.16 -9.25
C ALA A 429 22.10 -7.29 -9.59
N LEU A 430 22.02 -5.98 -9.31
CA LEU A 430 23.11 -5.03 -9.54
C LEU A 430 24.26 -5.13 -8.53
N VAL A 431 24.07 -5.84 -7.41
CA VAL A 431 25.08 -5.94 -6.34
C VAL A 431 26.32 -6.68 -6.81
N CYS A 432 26.17 -7.84 -7.44
CA CYS A 432 27.28 -8.56 -8.07
C CYS A 432 26.78 -9.59 -9.10
N ARG A 433 27.70 -10.09 -9.92
CA ARG A 433 27.41 -11.10 -10.94
C ARG A 433 26.81 -12.38 -10.35
N ARG A 434 27.23 -12.78 -9.15
CA ARG A 434 26.71 -13.97 -8.46
C ARG A 434 25.23 -13.84 -8.12
N TRP A 435 24.80 -12.68 -7.62
CA TRP A 435 23.40 -12.41 -7.32
C TRP A 435 22.57 -12.32 -8.60
N LEU A 436 23.07 -11.63 -9.63
CA LEU A 436 22.45 -11.60 -10.95
C LEU A 436 22.20 -13.02 -11.49
N CYS A 437 23.20 -13.91 -11.41
CA CYS A 437 23.05 -15.30 -11.87
C CYS A 437 21.91 -16.04 -11.17
N HIS A 438 21.76 -15.87 -9.85
CA HIS A 438 20.69 -16.51 -9.08
C HIS A 438 19.31 -15.92 -9.39
N VAL A 439 19.18 -14.59 -9.42
CA VAL A 439 17.86 -13.95 -9.63
C VAL A 439 17.38 -14.00 -11.08
N SER A 440 18.29 -14.16 -12.04
CA SER A 440 17.97 -14.39 -13.45
C SER A 440 17.68 -15.86 -13.78
N ASP A 441 17.86 -16.79 -12.83
CA ASP A 441 17.56 -18.20 -13.05
C ASP A 441 16.05 -18.44 -13.23
N LYS A 442 15.70 -19.32 -14.18
CA LYS A 442 14.30 -19.58 -14.53
C LYS A 442 13.53 -20.26 -13.39
N ALA A 443 14.17 -21.15 -12.63
CA ALA A 443 13.55 -21.81 -11.50
C ALA A 443 13.36 -20.82 -10.33
N PHE A 444 14.35 -19.95 -10.08
CA PHE A 444 14.22 -18.84 -9.14
C PHE A 444 13.02 -17.95 -9.50
N LEU A 445 12.96 -17.44 -10.73
CA LEU A 445 11.88 -16.56 -11.20
C LEU A 445 10.50 -17.24 -11.10
N GLY A 446 10.43 -18.54 -11.38
CA GLY A 446 9.20 -19.32 -11.19
C GLY A 446 8.75 -19.38 -9.74
N ARG A 447 9.68 -19.63 -8.80
CA ARG A 447 9.40 -19.61 -7.35
C ARG A 447 9.02 -18.22 -6.86
N PHE A 448 9.75 -17.19 -7.31
CA PHE A 448 9.49 -15.80 -7.00
C PHE A 448 8.11 -15.37 -7.46
N ARG A 449 7.70 -15.68 -8.71
CA ARG A 449 6.36 -15.36 -9.24
C ARG A 449 5.25 -15.97 -8.40
N LYS A 450 5.45 -17.20 -7.93
CA LYS A 450 4.47 -17.93 -7.12
C LYS A 450 4.23 -17.25 -5.77
N LEU A 451 5.28 -16.68 -5.18
CA LEU A 451 5.22 -15.93 -3.93
C LEU A 451 4.73 -14.49 -4.14
N HIS A 452 5.19 -13.84 -5.21
CA HIS A 452 4.97 -12.42 -5.52
C HIS A 452 4.41 -12.26 -6.95
N PRO A 453 3.12 -12.58 -7.19
CA PRO A 453 2.53 -12.49 -8.52
C PRO A 453 2.50 -11.04 -9.05
N PRO A 454 2.63 -10.82 -10.38
CA PRO A 454 2.66 -9.49 -10.96
C PRO A 454 1.36 -8.72 -10.65
N ARG A 455 1.50 -7.58 -9.99
CA ARG A 455 0.34 -6.78 -9.57
C ARG A 455 -0.21 -5.94 -10.72
N LEU A 456 -1.52 -5.82 -10.77
CA LEU A 456 -2.22 -4.86 -11.62
C LEU A 456 -2.15 -3.47 -10.97
N LEU A 457 -1.51 -2.53 -11.66
CA LEU A 457 -1.27 -1.17 -11.17
C LEU A 457 -2.44 -0.23 -11.53
N GLY A 458 -3.05 -0.46 -12.69
CA GLY A 458 -4.15 0.33 -13.22
C GLY A 458 -4.57 -0.19 -14.58
N PHE A 459 -5.39 0.57 -15.31
CA PHE A 459 -5.79 0.24 -16.67
C PHE A 459 -6.09 1.50 -17.47
N TYR A 460 -5.83 1.46 -18.78
CA TYR A 460 -6.28 2.49 -19.71
C TYR A 460 -7.66 2.11 -20.23
N ILE A 461 -8.57 3.08 -20.29
CA ILE A 461 -9.91 2.94 -20.83
C ILE A 461 -10.10 3.94 -21.98
N ASP A 462 -10.69 3.48 -23.08
CA ASP A 462 -11.11 4.35 -24.20
C ASP A 462 -12.65 4.43 -24.25
N THR A 463 -13.18 5.60 -23.90
CA THR A 463 -14.62 5.93 -23.93
C THR A 463 -15.03 6.74 -25.16
N GLY A 464 -14.13 6.93 -26.14
CA GLY A 464 -14.34 7.75 -27.33
C GLY A 464 -13.91 9.22 -27.19
N MET A 465 -13.56 9.66 -25.97
CA MET A 465 -13.00 11.00 -25.69
C MET A 465 -11.46 11.01 -25.61
N GLY A 466 -10.83 9.85 -25.86
CA GLY A 466 -9.40 9.62 -25.69
C GLY A 466 -9.09 8.68 -24.52
N PRO A 467 -7.92 8.03 -24.51
CA PRO A 467 -7.55 7.07 -23.48
C PRO A 467 -7.29 7.78 -22.14
N CYS A 468 -7.87 7.30 -21.05
CA CYS A 468 -7.54 7.74 -19.71
C CYS A 468 -7.04 6.58 -18.84
N PHE A 469 -6.09 6.87 -17.96
CA PHE A 469 -5.56 5.89 -17.02
C PHE A 469 -6.36 5.93 -15.71
N THR A 470 -6.83 4.77 -15.26
CA THR A 470 -7.46 4.59 -13.95
C THR A 470 -6.56 3.71 -13.08
N PRO A 471 -6.03 4.23 -11.95
CA PRO A 471 -5.26 3.40 -11.03
C PRO A 471 -6.18 2.39 -10.33
N MET A 472 -5.68 1.18 -10.11
CA MET A 472 -6.37 0.21 -9.25
C MET A 472 -6.06 0.59 -7.81
N LEU A 473 -7.05 0.86 -6.96
CA LEU A 473 -6.84 1.22 -5.55
C LEU A 473 -7.32 0.12 -4.59
N PRO A 474 -6.76 0.02 -3.37
CA PRO A 474 -5.58 0.76 -2.87
C PRO A 474 -4.25 0.21 -3.41
N GLN A 475 -3.18 1.01 -3.40
CA GLN A 475 -1.83 0.59 -3.79
C GLN A 475 -0.81 0.98 -2.72
N PRO A 476 0.24 0.16 -2.52
CA PRO A 476 1.36 0.52 -1.65
C PRO A 476 2.00 1.86 -2.05
N PRO A 477 2.40 2.72 -1.08
CA PRO A 477 3.06 3.99 -1.35
C PRO A 477 4.31 3.89 -2.23
N GLU A 478 5.03 2.76 -2.19
CA GLU A 478 6.22 2.48 -3.01
C GLU A 478 5.92 2.46 -4.51
N LEU A 479 4.65 2.27 -4.88
CA LEU A 479 4.17 2.27 -6.26
C LEU A 479 3.56 3.61 -6.68
N ALA A 480 3.44 4.60 -5.79
CA ALA A 480 2.84 5.90 -6.10
C ALA A 480 3.56 6.63 -7.25
N VAL A 481 4.91 6.64 -7.24
CA VAL A 481 5.72 7.23 -8.31
C VAL A 481 5.53 6.51 -9.65
N VAL A 482 5.34 5.19 -9.60
CA VAL A 482 5.10 4.37 -10.79
C VAL A 482 3.70 4.63 -11.36
N ILE A 483 2.71 4.76 -10.49
CA ILE A 483 1.32 5.08 -10.84
C ILE A 483 1.22 6.48 -11.43
N ASP A 484 1.86 7.48 -10.80
CA ASP A 484 1.92 8.86 -11.30
C ASP A 484 2.53 8.94 -12.71
N ARG A 485 3.58 8.16 -12.98
CA ARG A 485 4.16 8.03 -14.34
C ARG A 485 3.21 7.34 -15.33
N ALA A 486 2.42 6.38 -14.87
CA ALA A 486 1.43 5.69 -15.69
C ALA A 486 0.19 6.57 -15.99
N CYS A 487 -0.14 7.52 -15.11
CA CYS A 487 -1.19 8.53 -15.28
C CYS A 487 -0.94 9.51 -16.44
N PHE A 488 0.07 9.28 -17.29
CA PHE A 488 0.49 10.11 -18.41
C PHE A 488 -0.68 10.77 -19.17
N CYS A 489 -0.67 12.10 -19.19
CA CYS A 489 -1.76 12.97 -19.66
C CYS A 489 -1.71 13.19 -21.18
N PRO A 490 -2.86 13.34 -21.87
CA PRO A 490 -2.95 13.81 -23.27
C PRO A 490 -2.30 15.18 -23.55
N ASP A 491 -2.04 15.99 -22.52
CA ASP A 491 -1.53 17.36 -22.65
C ASP A 491 -0.10 17.47 -23.20
N THR A 492 0.73 16.42 -23.07
CA THR A 492 2.07 16.41 -23.66
C THR A 492 2.07 16.27 -25.18
N TRP A 493 0.92 15.93 -25.78
CA TRP A 493 0.81 15.61 -27.21
C TRP A 493 0.34 16.77 -28.09
N GLN A 494 0.53 18.02 -27.63
CA GLN A 494 0.40 19.23 -28.46
C GLN A 494 -0.91 19.26 -29.30
N CYS A 495 -2.06 18.91 -28.70
CA CYS A 495 -3.38 18.86 -29.35
C CYS A 495 -3.61 17.74 -30.40
N ARG A 496 -2.83 16.65 -30.42
CA ARG A 496 -3.06 15.47 -31.28
C ARG A 496 -4.00 14.46 -30.61
N ARG A 497 -4.86 13.76 -31.38
CA ARG A 497 -5.65 12.62 -30.88
C ARG A 497 -4.73 11.43 -30.67
N ALA A 498 -4.68 10.89 -29.45
CA ALA A 498 -3.92 9.69 -29.10
C ALA A 498 -4.87 8.52 -28.85
N HIS A 499 -4.47 7.32 -29.25
CA HIS A 499 -5.17 6.06 -28.97
C HIS A 499 -4.19 5.08 -28.34
N VAL A 500 -4.62 4.36 -27.30
CA VAL A 500 -3.87 3.21 -26.77
C VAL A 500 -4.24 1.99 -27.60
N LEU A 501 -3.23 1.28 -28.10
CA LEU A 501 -3.42 0.08 -28.93
C LEU A 501 -3.14 -1.22 -28.18
N ASP A 502 -2.20 -1.19 -27.22
CA ASP A 502 -1.87 -2.33 -26.38
C ASP A 502 -1.12 -1.86 -25.12
N CYS A 503 -1.15 -2.68 -24.07
CA CYS A 503 -0.36 -2.47 -22.87
C CYS A 503 0.20 -3.80 -22.36
N ARG A 504 1.54 -3.93 -22.35
CA ARG A 504 2.23 -5.13 -21.86
C ARG A 504 3.56 -4.78 -21.20
N ASN A 505 3.87 -5.44 -20.08
CA ASN A 505 5.14 -5.33 -19.34
C ASN A 505 5.58 -3.89 -19.06
N GLY A 506 4.68 -3.04 -18.58
CA GLY A 506 5.00 -1.63 -18.31
C GLY A 506 5.25 -0.77 -19.53
N ARG A 507 5.01 -1.30 -20.74
CA ARG A 507 5.05 -0.57 -22.00
C ARG A 507 3.64 -0.32 -22.50
N VAL A 508 3.37 0.91 -22.93
CA VAL A 508 2.10 1.36 -23.48
C VAL A 508 2.34 1.70 -24.94
N LEU A 509 1.64 1.01 -25.82
CA LEU A 509 1.69 1.27 -27.25
C LEU A 509 0.61 2.28 -27.60
N THR A 510 1.03 3.38 -28.21
CA THR A 510 0.14 4.48 -28.58
C THR A 510 0.21 4.78 -30.06
N MET A 511 -0.92 5.19 -30.63
CA MET A 511 -1.02 5.74 -31.96
C MET A 511 -1.48 7.18 -31.86
N LEU A 512 -0.70 8.09 -32.43
CA LEU A 512 -1.06 9.48 -32.60
C LEU A 512 -1.62 9.73 -33.99
N GLN A 513 -2.66 10.55 -34.03
CA GLN A 513 -3.20 11.10 -35.25
C GLN A 513 -2.79 12.58 -35.40
N ASP A 514 -2.07 12.88 -36.48
CA ASP A 514 -1.77 14.24 -36.94
C ASP A 514 -2.34 14.43 -38.36
N GLY A 515 -3.57 14.93 -38.45
CA GLY A 515 -4.32 15.01 -39.71
C GLY A 515 -4.53 13.62 -40.34
N PRO A 516 -4.08 13.37 -41.60
CA PRO A 516 -4.17 12.06 -42.25
C PRO A 516 -2.99 11.12 -41.92
N ARG A 517 -2.02 11.56 -41.10
CA ARG A 517 -0.84 10.78 -40.74
C ARG A 517 -1.03 10.12 -39.37
N PHE A 518 -0.60 8.87 -39.28
CA PHE A 518 -0.56 8.12 -38.04
C PHE A 518 0.89 7.86 -37.64
N GLU A 519 1.23 8.17 -36.40
CA GLU A 519 2.55 7.93 -35.81
C GLU A 519 2.39 6.93 -34.67
N LEU A 520 3.14 5.83 -34.72
CA LEU A 520 3.07 4.76 -33.73
C LEU A 520 4.27 4.89 -32.78
N GLY A 521 4.01 4.84 -31.48
CA GLY A 521 5.03 5.01 -30.44
C GLY A 521 4.91 4.00 -29.30
N VAL A 522 6.04 3.62 -28.70
CA VAL A 522 6.09 2.89 -27.42
C VAL A 522 6.50 3.82 -26.31
N HIS A 523 5.74 3.81 -25.23
CA HIS A 523 6.06 4.47 -23.98
C HIS A 523 6.43 3.42 -22.93
N THR A 524 7.63 3.49 -22.38
CA THR A 524 8.06 2.61 -21.29
C THR A 524 7.93 3.35 -19.97
N ALA A 525 6.81 3.15 -19.26
CA ALA A 525 6.50 3.88 -18.03
C ALA A 525 7.27 3.37 -16.79
N LEU A 526 7.79 2.13 -16.84
CA LEU A 526 8.40 1.44 -15.70
C LEU A 526 9.95 1.40 -15.67
N CYS A 527 10.67 1.90 -16.69
CA CYS A 527 12.14 1.84 -16.68
C CYS A 527 12.78 2.96 -15.83
N THR A 528 13.80 2.60 -15.05
CA THR A 528 14.68 3.53 -14.33
C THR A 528 16.09 3.42 -14.91
N LEU A 529 16.68 4.58 -15.22
CA LEU A 529 18.03 4.80 -15.78
C LEU A 529 18.13 4.75 -17.33
N THR A 530 18.47 5.90 -17.88
CA THR A 530 19.05 6.19 -19.22
C THR A 530 18.22 6.22 -20.51
N GLU A 531 17.01 5.69 -20.61
CA GLU A 531 16.20 5.83 -21.84
C GLU A 531 14.88 6.56 -21.58
N ARG A 532 14.94 7.90 -21.56
CA ARG A 532 13.75 8.73 -21.69
C ARG A 532 13.52 9.00 -23.18
N GLY A 533 12.46 8.42 -23.75
CA GLY A 533 12.04 8.72 -25.11
C GLY A 533 10.88 7.85 -25.59
N MET A 534 9.98 8.44 -26.38
CA MET A 534 9.06 7.68 -27.20
C MET A 534 9.87 7.08 -28.35
N THR A 535 9.93 5.76 -28.44
CA THR A 535 10.51 5.11 -29.62
C THR A 535 9.43 5.06 -30.68
N THR A 536 9.66 5.73 -31.80
CA THR A 536 8.72 5.75 -32.93
C THR A 536 8.94 4.53 -33.81
N PHE A 537 7.85 3.91 -34.26
CA PHE A 537 7.90 2.81 -35.21
C PHE A 537 7.80 3.31 -36.65
N PRO A 538 8.29 2.53 -37.63
CA PRO A 538 7.93 2.75 -39.02
C PRO A 538 6.40 2.65 -39.20
N PRO A 539 5.81 3.44 -40.12
CA PRO A 539 4.40 3.33 -40.43
C PRO A 539 4.05 1.91 -40.88
N PHE A 540 2.83 1.47 -40.57
CA PHE A 540 2.35 0.15 -41.00
C PHE A 540 2.49 -0.01 -42.53
N PRO A 541 2.77 -1.24 -43.03
CA PRO A 541 2.84 -1.51 -44.45
C PRO A 541 1.60 -0.97 -45.17
N ARG A 542 1.80 -0.17 -46.22
CA ARG A 542 0.68 0.34 -47.02
C ARG A 542 -0.01 -0.83 -47.71
N TYR A 543 -1.26 -1.05 -47.35
CA TYR A 543 -2.12 -2.03 -47.99
C TYR A 543 -2.87 -1.38 -49.16
N ASN A 544 -2.63 -1.87 -50.37
CA ASN A 544 -3.47 -1.53 -51.51
C ASN A 544 -4.77 -2.34 -51.37
N ARG A 545 -5.89 -1.67 -51.09
CA ARG A 545 -7.21 -2.32 -51.07
C ARG A 545 -7.45 -3.01 -52.42
N PRO A 546 -7.64 -4.34 -52.46
CA PRO A 546 -8.10 -5.00 -53.66
C PRO A 546 -9.50 -4.48 -54.02
N GLU A 547 -9.83 -4.45 -55.31
CA GLU A 547 -11.17 -4.09 -55.79
C GLU A 547 -12.20 -5.12 -55.28
N GLY A 548 -13.25 -4.68 -54.58
CA GLY A 548 -14.30 -5.53 -53.98
C GLY A 548 -14.68 -5.14 -52.54
N ARG A 549 -15.65 -5.85 -51.93
CA ARG A 549 -15.99 -5.69 -50.50
C ARG A 549 -15.10 -6.56 -49.62
N PHE A 550 -14.31 -5.91 -48.77
CA PHE A 550 -13.38 -6.55 -47.84
C PHE A 550 -13.55 -5.99 -46.43
N CYS A 551 -13.51 -6.88 -45.44
CA CYS A 551 -13.33 -6.53 -44.04
C CYS A 551 -11.86 -6.72 -43.66
N ILE A 552 -11.29 -5.75 -42.94
CA ILE A 552 -9.87 -5.74 -42.57
C ILE A 552 -9.78 -5.47 -41.07
N TRP A 553 -9.15 -6.37 -40.33
CA TRP A 553 -8.87 -6.20 -38.91
C TRP A 553 -7.36 -6.12 -38.67
N PRO A 554 -6.82 -4.92 -38.39
CA PRO A 554 -5.43 -4.76 -37.99
C PRO A 554 -5.27 -5.07 -36.51
N CYS A 555 -4.35 -5.97 -36.17
CA CYS A 555 -4.01 -6.29 -34.79
C CYS A 555 -2.50 -6.24 -34.60
N LEU A 556 -2.06 -5.60 -33.52
CA LEU A 556 -0.66 -5.56 -33.15
C LEU A 556 -0.47 -6.43 -31.90
N ILE A 557 0.47 -7.37 -31.97
CA ILE A 557 0.80 -8.30 -30.90
C ILE A 557 2.29 -8.21 -30.62
N SER A 558 2.69 -8.31 -29.36
CA SER A 558 4.10 -8.42 -28.98
C SER A 558 4.43 -9.80 -28.44
N LYS A 559 5.62 -10.31 -28.78
CA LYS A 559 6.25 -11.51 -28.20
C LYS A 559 7.55 -11.12 -27.53
N GLU A 560 7.77 -11.62 -26.32
CA GLU A 560 9.05 -11.51 -25.63
C GLU A 560 10.04 -12.54 -26.18
N GLN A 561 11.25 -12.09 -26.56
CA GLN A 561 12.39 -12.95 -26.87
C GLN A 561 13.63 -12.41 -26.13
N GLY A 562 13.96 -12.99 -24.98
CA GLY A 562 15.10 -12.52 -24.17
C GLY A 562 14.90 -11.09 -23.68
N ASP A 563 15.88 -10.23 -23.91
CA ASP A 563 15.84 -8.80 -23.52
C ASP A 563 15.02 -7.92 -24.48
N ASP A 564 14.61 -8.45 -25.65
CA ASP A 564 13.95 -7.70 -26.72
C ASP A 564 12.47 -8.10 -26.94
N LEU A 565 11.66 -7.14 -27.38
CA LEU A 565 10.28 -7.36 -27.83
C LEU A 565 10.23 -7.46 -29.35
N SER A 566 9.68 -8.57 -29.85
CA SER A 566 9.28 -8.71 -31.25
C SER A 566 7.84 -8.23 -31.41
N TYR A 567 7.61 -7.32 -32.36
CA TYR A 567 6.28 -6.83 -32.69
C TYR A 567 5.76 -7.50 -33.96
N PHE A 568 4.51 -7.99 -33.90
CA PHE A 568 3.81 -8.64 -34.99
C PHE A 568 2.59 -7.81 -35.36
N TYR A 569 2.54 -7.36 -36.60
CA TYR A 569 1.35 -6.75 -37.18
C TYR A 569 0.60 -7.82 -37.97
N VAL A 570 -0.59 -8.18 -37.49
CA VAL A 570 -1.45 -9.20 -38.10
C VAL A 570 -2.61 -8.49 -38.81
N LEU A 571 -2.78 -8.80 -40.08
CA LEU A 571 -3.85 -8.30 -40.92
C LEU A 571 -4.75 -9.46 -41.29
N ILE A 572 -6.00 -9.43 -40.84
CA ILE A 572 -7.02 -10.41 -41.22
C ILE A 572 -7.88 -9.77 -42.31
N GLU A 573 -7.84 -10.35 -43.50
CA GLU A 573 -8.59 -9.95 -44.68
C GLU A 573 -9.69 -10.98 -44.92
N SER A 574 -10.94 -10.53 -45.02
CA SER A 574 -12.05 -11.39 -45.45
C SER A 574 -12.68 -10.82 -46.71
N SER A 575 -12.78 -11.65 -47.74
CA SER A 575 -13.49 -11.33 -48.99
C SER A 575 -14.95 -11.77 -48.89
N GLU A 576 -15.89 -10.82 -48.98
CA GLU A 576 -17.33 -11.14 -49.00
C GLU A 576 -17.73 -11.97 -50.23
N GLU A 577 -16.97 -11.86 -51.33
CA GLU A 577 -17.26 -12.51 -52.61
C GLU A 577 -16.71 -13.93 -52.73
N THR A 578 -15.57 -14.22 -52.10
CA THR A 578 -14.88 -15.52 -52.25
C THR A 578 -14.92 -16.38 -51.00
N SER A 579 -15.45 -15.86 -49.87
CA SER A 579 -15.41 -16.52 -48.55
C SER A 579 -14.00 -16.99 -48.16
N LYS A 580 -12.97 -16.27 -48.63
CA LYS A 580 -11.58 -16.53 -48.26
C LYS A 580 -11.16 -15.57 -47.16
N VAL A 581 -10.54 -16.14 -46.13
CA VAL A 581 -9.88 -15.40 -45.07
C VAL A 581 -8.38 -15.49 -45.31
N THR A 582 -7.74 -14.35 -45.52
CA THR A 582 -6.29 -14.24 -45.65
C THR A 582 -5.72 -13.58 -44.41
N VAL A 583 -4.79 -14.25 -43.75
CA VAL A 583 -4.04 -13.70 -42.60
C VAL A 583 -2.63 -13.38 -43.06
N ARG A 584 -2.25 -12.11 -42.99
CA ARG A 584 -0.88 -11.65 -43.20
C ARG A 584 -0.26 -11.30 -41.86
N VAL A 585 0.92 -11.84 -41.60
CA VAL A 585 1.70 -11.54 -40.40
C VAL A 585 2.97 -10.84 -40.85
N TYR A 586 3.17 -9.62 -40.35
CA TYR A 586 4.40 -8.85 -40.51
C TYR A 586 5.14 -8.83 -39.18
N MET A 587 6.45 -9.03 -39.20
CA MET A 587 7.31 -8.90 -38.03
C MET A 587 8.17 -7.65 -38.18
N LEU A 588 8.27 -6.85 -37.12
CA LEU A 588 9.19 -5.73 -37.10
C LEU A 588 10.61 -6.26 -36.85
N GLN A 589 11.51 -6.03 -37.81
CA GLN A 589 12.92 -6.40 -37.70
C GLN A 589 13.78 -5.20 -38.09
N HIS A 590 14.74 -4.82 -37.24
CA HIS A 590 15.67 -3.71 -37.50
C HIS A 590 15.00 -2.39 -37.92
N GLY A 591 13.81 -2.08 -37.36
CA GLY A 591 13.07 -0.86 -37.67
C GLY A 591 12.30 -0.88 -39.01
N ILE A 592 12.10 -2.06 -39.62
CA ILE A 592 11.33 -2.23 -40.85
C ILE A 592 10.31 -3.37 -40.66
N TRP A 593 9.08 -3.19 -41.16
CA TRP A 593 8.08 -4.25 -41.20
C TRP A 593 8.40 -5.23 -42.33
N CYS A 594 8.78 -6.45 -41.98
CA CYS A 594 9.03 -7.53 -42.92
C CYS A 594 7.85 -8.50 -42.93
N THR A 595 7.41 -8.93 -44.12
CA THR A 595 6.40 -10.01 -44.22
C THR A 595 6.99 -11.28 -43.62
N HIS A 596 6.34 -11.78 -42.57
CA HIS A 596 6.75 -13.00 -41.89
C HIS A 596 6.02 -14.21 -42.46
N HIS A 597 4.68 -14.12 -42.58
CA HIS A 597 3.84 -15.16 -43.18
C HIS A 597 2.65 -14.54 -43.92
N THR A 598 2.14 -15.24 -44.94
CA THR A 598 0.84 -14.97 -45.56
C THR A 598 0.15 -16.31 -45.76
N LEU A 599 -1.00 -16.49 -45.11
CA LEU A 599 -1.79 -17.72 -45.20
C LEU A 599 -3.20 -17.38 -45.64
N ALA A 600 -3.68 -18.04 -46.70
CA ALA A 600 -5.06 -17.99 -47.13
C ALA A 600 -5.74 -19.29 -46.72
N THR A 601 -6.90 -19.20 -46.09
CA THR A 601 -7.75 -20.33 -45.74
C THR A 601 -9.14 -20.13 -46.32
N ASP A 602 -9.73 -21.23 -46.78
CA ASP A 602 -11.14 -21.25 -47.15
C ASP A 602 -11.94 -21.35 -45.83
N GLN A 603 -12.77 -20.35 -45.52
CA GLN A 603 -13.66 -20.40 -44.35
C GLN A 603 -15.09 -20.03 -44.73
N PRO A 604 -16.09 -20.81 -44.31
CA PRO A 604 -17.47 -20.61 -44.74
C PRO A 604 -18.20 -19.42 -44.11
N SER A 605 -17.61 -18.71 -43.13
CA SER A 605 -18.26 -17.62 -42.39
C SER A 605 -17.37 -16.38 -42.26
N LEU A 606 -17.99 -15.19 -42.28
CA LEU A 606 -17.32 -13.91 -42.04
C LEU A 606 -16.72 -13.86 -40.61
N PRO A 607 -15.55 -13.23 -40.41
CA PRO A 607 -14.98 -13.05 -39.07
C PRO A 607 -15.91 -12.26 -38.14
N LEU A 608 -15.81 -12.53 -36.84
CA LEU A 608 -16.47 -11.75 -35.79
C LEU A 608 -16.07 -10.25 -35.92
N TRP A 609 -16.93 -9.34 -35.46
CA TRP A 609 -16.76 -7.89 -35.62
C TRP A 609 -15.45 -7.35 -34.99
N ASP A 610 -14.89 -8.03 -33.98
CA ASP A 610 -13.63 -7.70 -33.32
C ASP A 610 -12.89 -8.98 -32.89
N PRO A 611 -12.13 -9.64 -33.80
CA PRO A 611 -11.43 -10.88 -33.45
C PRO A 611 -10.30 -10.55 -32.47
N LYS A 612 -10.33 -11.15 -31.28
CA LYS A 612 -9.23 -11.04 -30.31
C LYS A 612 -8.18 -12.11 -30.61
N LEU A 613 -6.93 -11.68 -30.73
CA LEU A 613 -5.80 -12.55 -31.03
C LEU A 613 -5.00 -12.83 -29.76
N VAL A 614 -4.65 -14.10 -29.56
CA VAL A 614 -3.75 -14.52 -28.49
C VAL A 614 -2.55 -15.23 -29.09
N LEU A 615 -1.35 -14.73 -28.81
CA LEU A 615 -0.09 -15.37 -29.18
C LEU A 615 0.44 -16.17 -27.99
N VAL A 616 0.53 -17.49 -28.16
CA VAL A 616 1.17 -18.40 -27.21
C VAL A 616 2.33 -19.07 -27.91
N ASP A 617 3.54 -18.79 -27.42
CA ASP A 617 4.80 -19.13 -28.07
C ASP A 617 4.83 -18.77 -29.57
N SER A 618 4.72 -19.74 -30.47
CA SER A 618 4.80 -19.56 -31.92
C SER A 618 3.46 -19.78 -32.62
N LYS A 619 2.36 -19.81 -31.86
CA LYS A 619 0.99 -20.00 -32.36
C LYS A 619 0.12 -18.78 -32.08
N ILE A 620 -0.56 -18.27 -33.10
CA ILE A 620 -1.58 -17.23 -32.97
C ILE A 620 -2.96 -17.87 -33.03
N TYR A 621 -3.74 -17.71 -31.96
CA TYR A 621 -5.11 -18.16 -31.85
C TYR A 621 -6.04 -16.99 -32.20
N ILE A 622 -6.95 -17.21 -33.13
CA ILE A 622 -7.82 -16.19 -33.71
C ILE A 622 -9.27 -16.67 -33.69
N THR A 623 -10.15 -15.87 -33.09
CA THR A 623 -11.59 -16.14 -33.02
C THR A 623 -12.27 -15.66 -34.31
N VAL A 624 -12.31 -16.51 -35.32
CA VAL A 624 -12.81 -16.17 -36.67
C VAL A 624 -14.24 -16.63 -36.94
N ALA A 625 -14.79 -17.55 -36.14
CA ALA A 625 -16.16 -18.02 -36.31
C ALA A 625 -16.81 -18.32 -34.95
N PRO A 626 -18.16 -18.34 -34.85
CA PRO A 626 -18.87 -18.51 -33.58
C PRO A 626 -18.50 -19.78 -32.80
N ARG A 627 -18.07 -20.85 -33.49
CA ARG A 627 -17.78 -22.15 -32.87
C ARG A 627 -16.35 -22.64 -33.05
N ASN A 628 -15.49 -21.85 -33.71
CA ASN A 628 -14.17 -22.30 -34.12
C ASN A 628 -13.09 -21.23 -33.85
N ILE A 629 -11.95 -21.69 -33.35
CA ILE A 629 -10.73 -20.90 -33.18
C ILE A 629 -9.76 -21.34 -34.27
N MET A 630 -9.28 -20.41 -35.07
CA MET A 630 -8.23 -20.65 -36.04
C MET A 630 -6.87 -20.51 -35.36
N VAL A 631 -5.97 -21.46 -35.58
CA VAL A 631 -4.63 -21.51 -35.01
C VAL A 631 -3.62 -21.43 -36.13
N LEU A 632 -2.85 -20.33 -36.12
CA LEU A 632 -1.76 -20.09 -37.04
C LEU A 632 -0.45 -20.49 -36.38
N ASP A 633 0.20 -21.54 -36.86
CA ASP A 633 1.52 -21.94 -36.39
C ASP A 633 2.60 -21.28 -37.25
N LEU A 634 3.31 -20.32 -36.64
CA LEU A 634 4.38 -19.56 -37.30
C LEU A 634 5.63 -20.42 -37.54
N SER A 635 5.86 -21.45 -36.72
CA SER A 635 7.07 -22.28 -36.82
C SER A 635 7.07 -23.17 -38.07
N VAL A 636 5.90 -23.71 -38.42
CA VAL A 636 5.70 -24.59 -39.57
C VAL A 636 4.89 -23.95 -40.69
N SER A 637 4.51 -22.67 -40.55
CA SER A 637 3.68 -21.95 -41.52
C SER A 637 2.39 -22.69 -41.88
N SER A 638 1.66 -23.14 -40.86
CA SER A 638 0.43 -23.93 -41.05
C SER A 638 -0.77 -23.30 -40.37
N CYS A 639 -1.96 -23.61 -40.87
CA CYS A 639 -3.23 -23.19 -40.29
C CYS A 639 -4.03 -24.42 -39.87
N SER A 640 -4.63 -24.39 -38.68
CA SER A 640 -5.53 -25.43 -38.18
C SER A 640 -6.71 -24.80 -37.44
N THR A 641 -7.71 -25.61 -37.10
CA THR A 641 -8.93 -25.14 -36.43
C THR A 641 -9.21 -25.98 -35.19
N ILE A 642 -9.56 -25.32 -34.10
CA ILE A 642 -10.02 -25.92 -32.84
C ILE A 642 -11.51 -25.61 -32.69
N CYS A 643 -12.32 -26.64 -32.45
CA CYS A 643 -13.73 -26.45 -32.09
C CYS A 643 -13.86 -26.02 -30.63
N LEU A 644 -14.81 -25.14 -30.32
CA LEU A 644 -15.12 -24.76 -28.94
C LEU A 644 -15.72 -25.91 -28.13
N PRO A 645 -15.70 -25.84 -26.78
CA PRO A 645 -16.39 -26.80 -25.94
C PRO A 645 -17.89 -26.89 -26.29
N GLN A 646 -18.51 -28.04 -26.04
CA GLN A 646 -19.92 -28.26 -26.36
C GLN A 646 -20.82 -27.26 -25.60
N GLY A 647 -21.69 -26.56 -26.33
CA GLY A 647 -22.60 -25.55 -25.77
C GLY A 647 -21.99 -24.16 -25.62
N VAL A 648 -20.74 -23.97 -26.03
CA VAL A 648 -20.05 -22.68 -26.06
C VAL A 648 -20.07 -22.10 -27.47
N GLU A 649 -20.49 -20.85 -27.59
CA GLU A 649 -20.46 -20.08 -28.83
C GLU A 649 -19.91 -18.68 -28.51
N TYR A 650 -19.16 -18.10 -29.45
CA TYR A 650 -18.81 -16.68 -29.41
C TYR A 650 -20.02 -15.84 -29.84
N GLY A 651 -20.60 -15.14 -28.88
CA GLY A 651 -21.55 -14.05 -29.10
C GLY A 651 -20.87 -12.68 -29.04
N ASP A 652 -21.65 -11.64 -28.73
CA ASP A 652 -21.15 -10.27 -28.57
C ASP A 652 -20.52 -10.08 -27.17
N ARG A 653 -19.19 -10.27 -27.10
CA ARG A 653 -18.37 -10.08 -25.89
C ARG A 653 -18.77 -10.96 -24.69
N ASP A 654 -19.31 -12.14 -24.92
CA ASP A 654 -19.64 -13.13 -23.87
C ASP A 654 -18.53 -14.18 -23.67
N ALA A 655 -17.58 -14.28 -24.59
CA ALA A 655 -16.43 -15.16 -24.48
C ALA A 655 -15.14 -14.49 -24.95
N MET A 656 -14.00 -14.82 -24.30
CA MET A 656 -12.69 -14.31 -24.70
C MET A 656 -11.55 -15.28 -24.39
N LEU A 657 -10.53 -15.29 -25.25
CA LEU A 657 -9.32 -16.09 -25.06
C LEU A 657 -8.32 -15.39 -24.15
N SER A 658 -7.54 -16.18 -23.42
CA SER A 658 -6.40 -15.72 -22.63
C SER A 658 -5.23 -16.69 -22.75
N ARG A 659 -4.01 -16.16 -22.67
CA ARG A 659 -2.77 -16.93 -22.74
C ARG A 659 -2.60 -17.78 -21.47
N ALA A 660 -2.14 -19.02 -21.63
CA ALA A 660 -1.57 -19.79 -20.53
C ALA A 660 -0.03 -19.70 -20.56
N ASP A 661 0.62 -19.82 -19.40
CA ASP A 661 2.08 -19.77 -19.26
C ASP A 661 2.79 -21.00 -19.86
N ASP A 662 2.09 -22.11 -20.10
CA ASP A 662 2.65 -23.25 -20.79
C ASP A 662 2.69 -23.00 -22.32
N ALA A 663 3.66 -23.59 -23.01
CA ALA A 663 3.95 -23.25 -24.41
C ALA A 663 2.85 -23.70 -25.41
N SER A 664 1.73 -24.27 -24.94
CA SER A 664 0.76 -24.94 -25.81
C SER A 664 -0.70 -24.83 -25.38
N SER A 665 -1.03 -24.21 -24.26
CA SER A 665 -2.40 -24.12 -23.78
C SER A 665 -2.96 -22.71 -23.87
N VAL A 666 -4.28 -22.62 -23.99
CA VAL A 666 -5.04 -21.37 -24.05
C VAL A 666 -6.26 -21.50 -23.16
N TYR A 667 -6.57 -20.44 -22.42
CA TYR A 667 -7.82 -20.34 -21.68
C TYR A 667 -8.92 -19.75 -22.56
N LEU A 668 -10.13 -20.24 -22.38
CA LEU A 668 -11.36 -19.66 -22.90
C LEU A 668 -12.24 -19.30 -21.70
N ILE A 669 -12.51 -18.02 -21.55
CA ILE A 669 -13.37 -17.48 -20.51
C ILE A 669 -14.72 -17.18 -21.13
N GLN A 670 -15.79 -17.75 -20.60
CA GLN A 670 -17.15 -17.51 -21.08
C GLN A 670 -18.01 -17.05 -19.92
N VAL A 671 -18.83 -16.02 -20.15
CA VAL A 671 -19.91 -15.63 -19.25
C VAL A 671 -21.26 -16.01 -19.84
N LYS A 672 -22.09 -16.67 -19.06
CA LYS A 672 -23.50 -16.94 -19.39
C LYS A 672 -24.34 -16.87 -18.14
N GLU A 673 -25.43 -16.10 -18.15
CA GLU A 673 -26.37 -16.01 -17.02
C GLU A 673 -25.69 -15.71 -15.66
N LEU A 674 -24.72 -14.77 -15.66
CA LEU A 674 -23.89 -14.42 -14.49
C LEU A 674 -23.03 -15.57 -13.94
N GLN A 675 -22.77 -16.60 -14.74
CA GLN A 675 -21.81 -17.66 -14.46
C GLN A 675 -20.59 -17.49 -15.36
N LEU A 676 -19.40 -17.46 -14.76
CA LEU A 676 -18.15 -17.44 -15.48
C LEU A 676 -17.59 -18.86 -15.56
N HIS A 677 -17.47 -19.40 -16.77
CA HIS A 677 -16.83 -20.67 -17.04
C HIS A 677 -15.42 -20.47 -17.56
N ILE A 678 -14.45 -21.15 -16.94
CA ILE A 678 -13.03 -21.08 -17.29
C ILE A 678 -12.62 -22.41 -17.91
N TRP A 679 -12.40 -22.43 -19.21
CA TRP A 679 -11.96 -23.62 -19.94
C TRP A 679 -10.47 -23.52 -20.27
N LEU A 680 -9.75 -24.63 -20.17
CA LEU A 680 -8.36 -24.76 -20.60
C LEU A 680 -8.27 -25.73 -21.77
N HIS A 681 -7.76 -25.26 -22.90
CA HIS A 681 -7.42 -26.11 -24.02
C HIS A 681 -6.00 -26.63 -23.84
N LYS A 682 -5.84 -27.94 -23.63
CA LYS A 682 -4.53 -28.58 -23.51
C LYS A 682 -4.47 -29.83 -24.37
N GLY A 683 -3.50 -29.89 -25.28
CA GLY A 683 -3.45 -30.93 -26.32
C GLY A 683 -4.57 -30.72 -27.34
N ASN A 684 -5.48 -31.70 -27.48
CA ASN A 684 -6.65 -31.63 -28.37
C ASN A 684 -7.99 -31.57 -27.63
N ASN A 685 -7.98 -31.32 -26.32
CA ASN A 685 -9.17 -31.37 -25.47
C ASN A 685 -9.37 -30.07 -24.69
N TRP A 686 -10.64 -29.76 -24.44
CA TRP A 686 -11.06 -28.73 -23.50
C TRP A 686 -11.35 -29.33 -22.13
N LEU A 687 -10.86 -28.66 -21.09
CA LEU A 687 -11.10 -29.01 -19.69
C LEU A 687 -11.76 -27.81 -19.00
N LEU A 688 -12.91 -28.02 -18.35
CA LEU A 688 -13.51 -27.00 -17.48
C LEU A 688 -12.70 -26.95 -16.19
N VAL A 689 -12.00 -25.84 -15.97
CA VAL A 689 -11.10 -25.63 -14.83
C VAL A 689 -11.85 -25.10 -13.61
N ASP A 690 -12.75 -24.13 -13.80
CA ASP A 690 -13.56 -23.57 -12.72
C ASP A 690 -14.88 -23.01 -13.27
N THR A 691 -15.86 -22.83 -12.38
CA THR A 691 -17.09 -22.10 -12.62
C THR A 691 -17.35 -21.16 -11.43
N ILE A 692 -17.48 -19.87 -11.71
CA ILE A 692 -17.70 -18.83 -10.69
C ILE A 692 -19.11 -18.28 -10.85
N PHE A 693 -19.92 -18.38 -9.80
CA PHE A 693 -21.27 -17.83 -9.74
C PHE A 693 -21.20 -16.37 -9.25
N MET A 694 -21.56 -15.42 -10.11
CA MET A 694 -21.44 -14.00 -9.82
C MET A 694 -22.75 -13.34 -9.36
N SER A 695 -23.85 -14.09 -9.24
CA SER A 695 -25.16 -13.56 -8.84
C SER A 695 -25.13 -12.83 -7.49
N GLU A 696 -24.63 -13.50 -6.45
CA GLU A 696 -24.49 -12.90 -5.11
C GLU A 696 -23.42 -11.81 -5.09
N MET A 697 -22.33 -12.00 -5.84
CA MET A 697 -21.23 -11.04 -5.93
C MET A 697 -21.71 -9.70 -6.52
N VAL A 698 -22.55 -9.76 -7.56
CA VAL A 698 -23.17 -8.59 -8.18
C VAL A 698 -24.20 -7.96 -7.25
N ALA A 699 -25.03 -8.77 -6.56
CA ALA A 699 -26.03 -8.28 -5.61
C ALA A 699 -25.39 -7.49 -4.44
N ASN A 700 -24.22 -7.94 -3.97
CA ASN A 700 -23.50 -7.30 -2.86
C ASN A 700 -22.88 -5.94 -3.22
N LEU A 701 -22.75 -5.59 -4.51
CA LEU A 701 -22.14 -4.33 -4.94
C LEU A 701 -23.04 -3.08 -4.74
N ARG A 702 -24.27 -3.22 -4.19
CA ARG A 702 -25.26 -2.15 -3.89
C ARG A 702 -25.07 -0.89 -4.74
N MET A 703 -25.34 -1.00 -6.04
CA MET A 703 -25.22 0.11 -6.98
C MET A 703 -26.34 1.13 -6.68
N GLN A 704 -25.97 2.28 -6.08
CA GLN A 704 -26.87 3.20 -5.39
C GLN A 704 -27.90 3.95 -6.24
N ASP A 705 -27.94 3.77 -7.56
CA ASP A 705 -28.90 4.46 -8.45
C ASP A 705 -29.59 3.53 -9.47
N TYR A 706 -29.48 2.21 -9.33
CA TYR A 706 -30.18 1.27 -10.23
C TYR A 706 -31.59 0.96 -9.70
N THR A 707 -32.60 1.66 -10.20
CA THR A 707 -34.00 1.24 -10.05
C THR A 707 -34.20 -0.04 -10.85
N VAL A 708 -34.57 -1.12 -10.16
CA VAL A 708 -34.86 -2.47 -10.71
C VAL A 708 -36.06 -2.48 -11.68
N GLU A 709 -36.64 -1.32 -12.00
CA GLU A 709 -37.85 -1.18 -12.81
C GLU A 709 -37.62 -1.08 -14.33
N ASP A 710 -36.37 -0.99 -14.81
CA ASP A 710 -36.09 -1.21 -16.23
C ASP A 710 -35.83 -2.70 -16.48
N GLU A 711 -36.77 -3.38 -17.15
CA GLU A 711 -36.78 -4.81 -17.48
C GLU A 711 -35.64 -5.27 -18.43
N HIS A 712 -34.52 -4.55 -18.49
CA HIS A 712 -33.30 -4.95 -19.19
C HIS A 712 -32.16 -5.07 -18.18
N ILE A 713 -31.97 -6.28 -17.65
CA ILE A 713 -30.71 -6.67 -17.04
C ILE A 713 -29.65 -6.49 -18.13
N ASP A 714 -28.88 -5.41 -18.08
CA ASP A 714 -27.78 -5.19 -19.03
C ASP A 714 -26.87 -6.43 -19.02
N VAL A 715 -26.79 -7.09 -20.18
CA VAL A 715 -26.00 -8.31 -20.37
C VAL A 715 -24.56 -8.05 -19.92
N LEU A 716 -24.03 -8.89 -19.04
CA LEU A 716 -22.64 -8.80 -18.59
C LEU A 716 -21.71 -9.08 -19.78
N ARG A 717 -20.88 -8.11 -20.17
CA ARG A 717 -19.94 -8.23 -21.30
C ARG A 717 -18.50 -8.28 -20.81
N ILE A 718 -17.71 -9.21 -21.33
CA ILE A 718 -16.27 -9.28 -21.09
C ILE A 718 -15.58 -8.15 -21.87
N LEU A 719 -14.86 -7.29 -21.16
CA LEU A 719 -14.05 -6.23 -21.77
C LEU A 719 -12.61 -6.66 -21.97
N GLN A 720 -12.03 -7.37 -20.99
CA GLN A 720 -10.66 -7.86 -21.05
C GLN A 720 -10.43 -8.98 -20.01
N VAL A 721 -9.49 -9.90 -20.30
CA VAL A 721 -9.10 -11.02 -19.45
C VAL A 721 -7.58 -10.93 -19.30
N GLY A 722 -7.09 -11.06 -18.07
CA GLY A 722 -5.67 -11.12 -17.80
C GLY A 722 -5.05 -12.43 -18.25
N ASP A 723 -3.74 -12.43 -18.54
CA ASP A 723 -2.98 -13.66 -18.75
C ASP A 723 -3.21 -14.68 -17.62
N ASN A 724 -3.12 -15.97 -17.94
CA ASN A 724 -3.37 -17.11 -17.05
C ASN A 724 -4.75 -17.14 -16.41
N ALA A 725 -5.73 -16.43 -16.99
CA ALA A 725 -7.03 -16.21 -16.37
C ALA A 725 -6.91 -15.70 -14.93
N GLU A 726 -5.96 -14.79 -14.65
CA GLU A 726 -5.76 -14.22 -13.30
C GLU A 726 -6.93 -13.31 -12.89
N PHE A 727 -7.52 -12.60 -13.84
CA PHE A 727 -8.65 -11.70 -13.61
C PHE A 727 -9.47 -11.45 -14.88
N VAL A 728 -10.66 -10.88 -14.70
CA VAL A 728 -11.55 -10.45 -15.79
C VAL A 728 -12.12 -9.06 -15.51
N PHE A 729 -12.16 -8.23 -16.55
CA PHE A 729 -12.92 -6.99 -16.56
C PHE A 729 -14.25 -7.20 -17.27
N PHE A 730 -15.34 -6.76 -16.64
CA PHE A 730 -16.68 -6.79 -17.21
C PHE A 730 -17.26 -5.39 -17.35
N GLN A 731 -18.15 -5.22 -18.33
CA GLN A 731 -19.09 -4.11 -18.37
C GLN A 731 -20.47 -4.61 -17.93
N MET A 732 -21.09 -3.85 -17.03
CA MET A 732 -22.49 -4.03 -16.64
C MET A 732 -23.13 -2.65 -16.56
N GLY A 733 -24.01 -2.33 -17.52
CA GLY A 733 -24.52 -0.97 -17.71
C GLY A 733 -23.39 0.04 -17.89
N ARG A 734 -23.37 1.07 -17.03
CA ARG A 734 -22.34 2.14 -17.00
C ARG A 734 -21.17 1.85 -16.05
N CYS A 735 -21.10 0.65 -15.48
CA CYS A 735 -20.04 0.27 -14.55
C CYS A 735 -19.07 -0.71 -15.18
N ILE A 736 -17.80 -0.57 -14.80
CA ILE A 736 -16.76 -1.55 -15.08
C ILE A 736 -16.45 -2.28 -13.78
N LEU A 737 -16.53 -3.61 -13.87
CA LEU A 737 -16.26 -4.52 -12.77
C LEU A 737 -14.93 -5.23 -13.01
N TYR A 738 -14.21 -5.48 -11.92
CA TYR A 738 -13.01 -6.30 -11.91
C TYR A 738 -13.25 -7.52 -11.03
N LEU A 739 -13.00 -8.71 -11.58
CA LEU A 739 -13.02 -9.98 -10.88
C LEU A 739 -11.60 -10.52 -10.74
N ASP A 740 -11.13 -10.68 -9.50
CA ASP A 740 -9.98 -11.54 -9.20
C ASP A 740 -10.48 -13.00 -9.20
N ILE A 741 -10.01 -13.79 -10.17
CA ILE A 741 -10.43 -15.18 -10.33
C ILE A 741 -9.94 -16.04 -9.16
N LYS A 742 -8.70 -15.81 -8.69
CA LYS A 742 -8.10 -16.60 -7.62
C LYS A 742 -8.72 -16.25 -6.26
N GLY A 743 -8.91 -14.97 -6.01
CA GLY A 743 -9.54 -14.47 -4.79
C GLY A 743 -11.06 -14.65 -4.77
N LYS A 744 -11.69 -14.91 -5.92
CA LYS A 744 -13.15 -14.87 -6.12
C LYS A 744 -13.73 -13.59 -5.50
N THR A 745 -13.14 -12.44 -5.84
CA THR A 745 -13.61 -11.13 -5.39
C THR A 745 -13.99 -10.26 -6.57
N LEU A 746 -15.19 -9.67 -6.52
CA LEU A 746 -15.72 -8.77 -7.55
C LEU A 746 -15.80 -7.36 -6.97
N ARG A 747 -15.27 -6.37 -7.69
CA ARG A 747 -15.29 -4.96 -7.28
C ARG A 747 -15.66 -4.04 -8.43
N LYS A 748 -16.40 -2.97 -8.14
CA LYS A 748 -16.57 -1.84 -9.06
C LYS A 748 -15.26 -1.06 -9.11
N VAL A 749 -14.70 -0.86 -10.30
CA VAL A 749 -13.39 -0.19 -10.48
C VAL A 749 -13.48 1.10 -11.29
N TYR A 750 -14.56 1.29 -12.05
CA TYR A 750 -14.81 2.53 -12.78
C TYR A 750 -16.30 2.70 -13.05
N GLU A 751 -16.76 3.95 -13.08
CA GLU A 751 -18.12 4.33 -13.41
C GLU A 751 -18.09 5.40 -14.51
N MET A 752 -18.79 5.13 -15.61
CA MET A 752 -18.79 5.98 -16.79
C MET A 752 -19.60 7.26 -16.52
N LYS A 753 -19.10 8.41 -16.96
CA LYS A 753 -19.74 9.71 -16.77
C LYS A 753 -20.82 9.93 -17.83
N ASP A 754 -21.75 10.86 -17.60
CA ASP A 754 -22.84 11.17 -18.54
C ASP A 754 -22.38 11.58 -19.94
N LYS A 755 -21.17 12.12 -20.06
CA LYS A 755 -20.54 12.52 -21.32
C LYS A 755 -19.86 11.38 -22.07
N ASP A 756 -19.66 10.22 -21.44
CA ASP A 756 -19.07 9.04 -22.06
C ASP A 756 -20.11 8.30 -22.93
N TRP A 757 -19.68 7.68 -24.02
CA TRP A 757 -20.55 6.83 -24.84
C TRP A 757 -21.07 5.65 -24.02
N TYR A 758 -22.28 5.14 -24.28
CA TYR A 758 -22.89 4.02 -23.54
C TYR A 758 -22.10 2.68 -23.55
N SER A 759 -21.04 2.55 -24.36
CA SER A 759 -20.23 1.34 -24.42
C SER A 759 -18.74 1.67 -24.40
N VAL A 760 -18.00 0.93 -23.58
CA VAL A 760 -16.54 0.97 -23.57
C VAL A 760 -16.02 0.16 -24.75
N TYR A 761 -15.13 0.73 -25.55
CA TYR A 761 -14.58 0.03 -26.71
C TYR A 761 -13.46 -0.92 -26.28
N TYR A 762 -12.49 -0.43 -25.49
CA TYR A 762 -11.33 -1.21 -25.08
C TYR A 762 -10.84 -0.85 -23.67
N ILE A 763 -10.35 -1.87 -22.95
CA ILE A 763 -9.59 -1.72 -21.69
C ILE A 763 -8.21 -2.37 -21.88
N PHE A 764 -7.16 -1.66 -21.47
CA PHE A 764 -5.78 -2.12 -21.51
C PHE A 764 -5.19 -2.17 -20.09
N PRO A 765 -5.09 -3.35 -19.46
CA PRO A 765 -4.56 -3.51 -18.11
C PRO A 765 -3.06 -3.17 -18.05
N PHE A 766 -2.68 -2.30 -17.13
CA PHE A 766 -1.30 -1.90 -16.88
C PHE A 766 -0.75 -2.65 -15.65
N LYS A 767 0.09 -3.66 -15.90
CA LYS A 767 0.70 -4.51 -14.85
C LYS A 767 2.17 -4.14 -14.62
N MET A 768 2.68 -4.55 -13.46
CA MET A 768 4.13 -4.61 -13.22
C MET A 768 4.85 -5.45 -14.27
N VAL A 769 6.07 -5.06 -14.64
CA VAL A 769 6.92 -5.81 -15.58
C VAL A 769 7.17 -7.23 -15.05
N TRP A 770 6.91 -8.23 -15.89
CA TRP A 770 7.25 -9.61 -15.58
C TRP A 770 7.63 -10.42 -16.84
N PRO A 771 8.71 -11.23 -16.80
CA PRO A 771 9.70 -11.30 -15.72
C PRO A 771 10.46 -9.97 -15.57
N PRO A 772 11.09 -9.71 -14.42
CA PRO A 772 11.88 -8.49 -14.24
C PRO A 772 13.01 -8.45 -15.27
N ILE A 773 13.19 -7.31 -15.93
CA ILE A 773 14.29 -7.12 -16.90
C ILE A 773 15.53 -6.70 -16.12
N PHE A 774 16.57 -7.51 -16.16
CA PHE A 774 17.83 -7.24 -15.47
C PHE A 774 18.80 -6.47 -16.38
N PRO A 775 19.49 -5.43 -15.87
CA PRO A 775 20.46 -4.69 -16.67
C PRO A 775 21.71 -5.53 -16.98
N ALA A 776 22.27 -5.34 -18.17
CA ALA A 776 23.55 -5.93 -18.53
C ALA A 776 24.69 -5.33 -17.69
N LEU A 777 25.36 -6.15 -16.88
CA LEU A 777 26.58 -5.74 -16.16
C LEU A 777 27.68 -5.41 -17.18
N LYS A 778 28.13 -4.15 -17.26
CA LYS A 778 29.23 -3.74 -18.15
C LYS A 778 30.52 -4.51 -17.79
N PRO A 779 31.28 -5.06 -18.76
CA PRO A 779 32.48 -5.85 -18.48
C PRO A 779 33.68 -5.12 -17.82
N ASN A 780 33.61 -3.80 -17.61
CA ASN A 780 34.79 -3.02 -17.18
C ASN A 780 34.61 -2.43 -15.77
N LEU A 781 34.85 -3.27 -14.77
CA LEU A 781 35.45 -2.89 -13.48
C LEU A 781 36.69 -3.78 -13.19
N GLN A 782 37.38 -4.21 -14.25
CA GLN A 782 38.75 -4.70 -14.16
C GLN A 782 39.68 -3.49 -14.03
N GLY A 783 40.09 -3.13 -12.82
CA GLY A 783 41.11 -2.08 -12.66
C GLY A 783 41.28 -1.44 -11.29
N ILE A 784 40.37 -1.65 -10.34
CA ILE A 784 40.65 -1.31 -8.93
C ILE A 784 40.85 -2.64 -8.20
N PRO A 785 42.03 -2.89 -7.60
CA PRO A 785 42.20 -4.10 -6.81
C PRO A 785 41.20 -4.03 -5.66
N PHE A 786 40.28 -5.01 -5.61
CA PHE A 786 39.67 -5.37 -4.34
C PHE A 786 40.83 -5.80 -3.44
N ALA A 787 41.32 -4.87 -2.62
CA ALA A 787 42.25 -5.21 -1.57
C ALA A 787 41.53 -6.21 -0.67
N SER A 788 42.04 -7.43 -0.63
CA SER A 788 42.00 -8.26 0.56
C SER A 788 42.41 -7.38 1.73
N ALA A 789 41.46 -6.87 2.50
CA ALA A 789 41.76 -6.24 3.78
C ALA A 789 42.04 -7.38 4.77
N GLU A 790 43.23 -7.97 4.63
CA GLU A 790 43.90 -8.65 5.72
C GLU A 790 44.10 -7.66 6.87
N VAL A 791 43.64 -8.06 8.04
CA VAL A 791 43.90 -7.43 9.33
C VAL A 791 45.42 -7.32 9.52
N THR A 792 45.98 -6.14 9.30
CA THR A 792 47.38 -5.87 9.64
C THR A 792 47.44 -5.12 10.96
N LYS A 793 47.86 -5.82 12.03
CA LYS A 793 48.32 -5.25 13.30
C LYS A 793 49.33 -4.13 13.04
N ILE A 794 49.05 -2.91 13.50
CA ILE A 794 50.11 -1.94 13.81
C ILE A 794 49.82 -1.33 15.18
N SER A 795 50.63 -1.78 16.13
CA SER A 795 50.83 -1.20 17.46
C SER A 795 51.75 0.02 17.39
N ASN A 796 51.46 1.00 18.25
CA ASN A 796 52.35 2.06 18.78
C ASN A 796 52.72 3.28 17.92
N VAL A 797 52.25 4.44 18.41
CA VAL A 797 53.01 5.64 18.86
C VAL A 797 54.10 6.19 17.92
N HIS A 798 53.87 7.39 17.35
CA HIS A 798 54.57 8.64 17.74
C HIS A 798 54.18 9.88 16.90
N ARG A 799 53.87 10.97 17.62
CA ARG A 799 54.34 12.37 17.49
C ARG A 799 54.49 13.06 16.11
N VAL A 800 53.85 14.25 16.06
CA VAL A 800 54.37 15.56 15.56
C VAL A 800 54.48 15.64 14.02
N CYS A 801 53.96 16.65 13.32
CA CYS A 801 53.75 18.07 13.60
C CYS A 801 52.53 18.60 12.84
#